data_AF-A0A5C8ZWI0-F1
#
_entry.id   AF-A0A5C8ZWI0-F1
#
_cell.length_a   1.000
_cell.length_b   1.000
_cell.length_c   1.000
_cell.angle_alpha   90.00
_cell.angle_beta   90.00
_cell.angle_gamma   90.00
#
_symmetry.space_group_name_H-M   'P 1'
#
loop_
_entity.id
_entity.type
_entity.pdbx_description
1 polymer ?
#
loop_
_entity_poly.entity_id
_entity_poly.type
_entity_poly.pdbx_seq_one_letter_code
_entity_poly.pdbx_strand_id
1 'polypeptide(L)'
;MTAEPRLEGPALPPEAPLEMPRHCVHERASPQRTRPGPWQALKTALSRLLVAAVTLLLAHYGISEMYAVLSTTSITVLQWGFLLIFGINFSWIAFAFAQALLGFLSSLLPRLQRPPEHTGELPFRTAILLPVYNEAPRRIAAAIQVMRDGLAAQAPGHYAFFILSDSNRADAWLDEEQVFSAMCRGSQPDCPVYYRHRADNAERKAGNIADWVKRWGAAYEAMIVLDADSVMSPASLITLTRRLAADPGLGLIQTLPCIVRARSLYGRLQQFANQCYGPVYARGLAAWHGRASNFWGHNAIIRTRAFAGAAGLPLLSGKPPFGGHVLSHDFIEAALLRRAGWGVRFDCDIGASFEEAPPSLVDVLVRDRRWCQGNLQHSRFLLARGLSGASRLHLLTGILSYLSAVFWLGLVLLGLAIALQASLVRPEYFAQPALFPTWPVFDAERARWLFGISMAVILAPKWFGGVLALLQPRRLMGFGGPLLLPLSLLTETLLSALYAPILMLGQSRVVWSVLRGKDAGWQPQSRDDGALSVGTALRTHWGHTLFGATLAATAWFIHPELFLWLLPITAGLLLSVPLSWLSGGAARGRLFDALGLLRAPGERRKPTILTRLQSAEQEPAFAAQESYAGALVRLQDDADLYRWHLAQLPVQAPEATRQAFHAPSVTAAWKVERDADVTALENCLDNRELLALLADRALMERTFGEIPEVPGERRA
;
A
#
# COMPACT_ATOMS: atom_id res chain seq x y z
N MET A 1 39.28 -11.01 -20.68
CA MET A 1 38.44 -12.21 -20.70
C MET A 1 36.99 -11.76 -20.73
N THR A 2 36.43 -11.67 -21.93
CA THR A 2 35.01 -11.45 -22.18
C THR A 2 34.27 -12.70 -21.73
N ALA A 3 33.45 -12.59 -20.67
CA ALA A 3 32.60 -13.69 -20.25
C ALA A 3 31.58 -13.99 -21.36
N GLU A 4 31.56 -15.22 -21.86
CA GLU A 4 30.49 -15.69 -22.73
C GLU A 4 29.14 -15.49 -22.03
N PRO A 5 28.09 -15.08 -22.76
CA PRO A 5 26.75 -14.94 -22.19
C PRO A 5 26.32 -16.33 -21.68
N ARG A 6 26.02 -16.42 -20.38
CA ARG A 6 25.50 -17.65 -19.75
C ARG A 6 24.15 -18.01 -20.38
N LEU A 7 24.15 -18.83 -21.42
CA LEU A 7 22.94 -19.40 -21.99
C LEU A 7 22.44 -20.60 -21.16
N GLU A 8 23.35 -21.27 -20.43
CA GLU A 8 23.08 -22.59 -19.83
C GLU A 8 23.16 -22.63 -18.29
N GLY A 9 23.22 -21.47 -17.62
CA GLY A 9 23.35 -21.39 -16.16
C GLY A 9 22.09 -20.88 -15.44
N PRO A 10 21.91 -21.20 -14.15
CA PRO A 10 20.82 -20.64 -13.37
C PRO A 10 20.94 -19.12 -13.28
N ALA A 11 19.79 -18.44 -13.35
CA ALA A 11 19.65 -16.98 -13.25
C ALA A 11 19.81 -16.44 -11.83
N LEU A 12 20.26 -17.28 -10.90
CA LEU A 12 20.44 -16.99 -9.48
C LEU A 12 21.90 -17.20 -9.08
N PRO A 13 22.40 -16.47 -8.07
CA PRO A 13 23.71 -16.73 -7.51
C PRO A 13 23.68 -18.02 -6.67
N PRO A 14 24.87 -18.57 -6.31
CA PRO A 14 24.96 -19.64 -5.33
C PRO A 14 24.19 -19.31 -4.05
N GLU A 15 23.53 -20.30 -3.47
CA GLU A 15 22.79 -20.13 -2.22
C GLU A 15 23.72 -19.78 -1.06
N ALA A 16 23.21 -18.90 -0.19
CA ALA A 16 23.82 -18.49 1.07
C ALA A 16 22.71 -18.53 2.14
N PRO A 17 22.45 -19.71 2.72
CA PRO A 17 21.26 -19.93 3.53
C PRO A 17 21.30 -19.15 4.84
N LEU A 18 20.13 -18.71 5.31
CA LEU A 18 19.96 -18.00 6.57
C LEU A 18 18.72 -18.54 7.30
N GLU A 19 18.89 -18.89 8.57
CA GLU A 19 17.75 -19.37 9.37
C GLU A 19 16.70 -18.26 9.59
N MET A 20 15.44 -18.60 9.31
CA MET A 20 14.30 -17.72 9.54
C MET A 20 13.20 -18.49 10.29
N PRO A 21 13.34 -18.67 11.62
CA PRO A 21 12.38 -19.42 12.42
C PRO A 21 11.02 -18.72 12.45
N ARG A 22 9.94 -19.50 12.43
CA ARG A 22 8.59 -18.96 12.64
C ARG A 22 8.38 -18.61 14.11
N HIS A 23 7.81 -17.43 14.34
CA HIS A 23 7.46 -16.93 15.65
C HIS A 23 6.00 -17.20 16.00
N CYS A 24 5.72 -17.20 17.30
CA CYS A 24 4.37 -17.24 17.83
C CYS A 24 3.79 -15.82 17.99
N VAL A 25 2.45 -15.74 18.05
CA VAL A 25 1.75 -14.47 18.32
C VAL A 25 2.18 -13.93 19.70
N HIS A 26 2.23 -14.77 20.72
CA HIS A 26 2.62 -14.38 22.08
C HIS A 26 4.06 -14.79 22.39
N GLU A 27 4.96 -13.82 22.48
CA GLU A 27 6.35 -14.03 22.90
C GLU A 27 6.81 -12.92 23.85
N ARG A 28 7.92 -13.15 24.55
CA ARG A 28 8.54 -12.13 25.39
C ARG A 28 9.26 -11.11 24.51
N ALA A 29 9.32 -9.86 24.96
CA ALA A 29 10.13 -8.84 24.31
C ALA A 29 11.61 -9.05 24.66
N SER A 30 12.48 -8.88 23.66
CA SER A 30 13.93 -8.82 23.85
C SER A 30 14.35 -7.41 24.27
N PRO A 31 15.46 -7.28 25.02
CA PRO A 31 16.02 -5.97 25.33
C PRO A 31 16.43 -5.24 24.04
N GLN A 32 16.37 -3.91 24.08
CA GLN A 32 16.79 -3.10 22.93
C GLN A 32 18.29 -3.26 22.69
N ARG A 33 18.68 -3.55 21.44
CA ARG A 33 20.08 -3.72 21.05
C ARG A 33 20.90 -2.45 21.22
N THR A 34 20.33 -1.32 20.79
CA THR A 34 20.89 0.01 21.04
C THR A 34 19.82 0.90 21.66
N ARG A 35 20.19 1.58 22.74
CA ARG A 35 19.33 2.59 23.35
C ARG A 35 19.47 3.89 22.56
N PRO A 36 18.38 4.61 22.29
CA PRO A 36 18.48 5.96 21.74
C PRO A 36 19.26 6.86 22.71
N GLY A 37 20.00 7.83 22.17
CA GLY A 37 20.64 8.85 23.00
C GLY A 37 19.61 9.62 23.83
N PRO A 38 20.00 10.22 24.97
CA PRO A 38 19.06 10.82 25.93
C PRO A 38 18.19 11.90 25.29
N TRP A 39 18.76 12.72 24.40
CA TRP A 39 18.03 13.74 23.65
C TRP A 39 16.95 13.16 22.73
N GLN A 40 17.25 12.07 22.01
CA GLN A 40 16.28 11.41 21.13
C GLN A 40 15.15 10.78 21.93
N ALA A 41 15.47 10.13 23.06
CA ALA A 41 14.48 9.57 23.97
C ALA A 41 13.54 10.65 24.52
N LEU A 42 14.10 11.79 24.98
CA LEU A 42 13.33 12.93 25.46
C LEU A 42 12.44 13.51 24.36
N LYS A 43 12.97 13.73 23.15
CA LYS A 43 12.20 14.24 22.01
C LYS A 43 11.01 13.35 21.69
N THR A 44 11.21 12.03 21.61
CA THR A 44 10.13 11.08 21.36
C THR A 44 9.11 11.06 22.51
N ALA A 45 9.56 11.15 23.77
CA ALA A 45 8.65 11.23 24.92
C ALA A 45 7.79 12.50 24.91
N LEU A 46 8.40 13.66 24.64
CA LEU A 46 7.68 14.93 24.50
C LEU A 46 6.71 14.93 23.31
N SER A 47 7.11 14.35 22.18
CA SER A 47 6.23 14.16 21.02
C SER A 47 5.01 13.29 21.36
N ARG A 48 5.21 12.20 22.11
CA ARG A 48 4.10 11.35 22.59
C ARG A 48 3.20 12.08 23.58
N LEU A 49 3.78 12.83 24.50
CA LEU A 49 3.02 13.64 25.45
C LEU A 49 2.17 14.68 24.74
N LEU A 50 2.73 15.40 23.76
CA LEU A 50 2.00 16.39 22.97
C LEU A 50 0.84 15.74 22.20
N VAL A 51 1.11 14.63 21.48
CA VAL A 51 0.06 13.92 20.75
C VAL A 51 -1.04 13.44 21.70
N ALA A 52 -0.68 12.82 22.83
CA ALA A 52 -1.65 12.34 23.80
C ALA A 52 -2.45 13.49 24.45
N ALA A 53 -1.78 14.55 24.90
CA ALA A 53 -2.42 15.68 25.56
C ALA A 53 -3.39 16.42 24.62
N VAL A 54 -2.95 16.76 23.40
CA VAL A 54 -3.82 17.42 22.41
C VAL A 54 -5.00 16.53 22.04
N THR A 55 -4.76 15.22 21.83
CA THR A 55 -5.85 14.27 21.53
C THR A 55 -6.88 14.23 22.65
N LEU A 56 -6.43 14.04 23.89
CA LEU A 56 -7.33 13.89 25.05
C LEU A 56 -8.07 15.19 25.37
N LEU A 57 -7.40 16.35 25.29
CA LEU A 57 -8.03 17.64 25.53
C LEU A 57 -9.10 17.95 24.49
N LEU A 58 -8.79 17.76 23.21
CA LEU A 58 -9.78 17.96 22.14
C LEU A 58 -10.92 16.95 22.25
N ALA A 59 -10.62 15.66 22.47
CA ALA A 59 -11.64 14.63 22.64
C ALA A 59 -12.57 14.94 23.81
N HIS A 60 -12.00 15.29 24.97
CA HIS A 60 -12.77 15.68 26.14
C HIS A 60 -13.65 16.90 25.84
N TYR A 61 -13.09 17.95 25.25
CA TYR A 61 -13.84 19.13 24.85
C TYR A 61 -15.00 18.77 23.91
N GLY A 62 -14.72 18.10 22.79
CA GLY A 62 -15.74 17.74 21.80
C GLY A 62 -16.84 16.85 22.37
N ILE A 63 -16.49 15.87 23.20
CA ILE A 63 -17.47 14.98 23.86
C ILE A 63 -18.30 15.76 24.88
N SER A 64 -17.68 16.63 25.68
CA SER A 64 -18.39 17.44 26.68
C SER A 64 -19.36 18.43 26.03
N GLU A 65 -18.96 19.06 24.93
CA GLU A 65 -19.82 19.96 24.17
C GLU A 65 -20.96 19.20 23.50
N MET A 66 -20.70 18.02 22.91
CA MET A 66 -21.76 17.19 22.35
C MET A 66 -22.73 16.69 23.43
N TYR A 67 -22.21 16.30 24.59
CA TYR A 67 -23.05 15.93 25.74
C TYR A 67 -23.95 17.11 26.15
N ALA A 68 -23.40 18.32 26.27
CA ALA A 68 -24.16 19.52 26.61
C ALA A 68 -25.23 19.88 25.56
N VAL A 69 -24.95 19.66 24.27
CA VAL A 69 -25.94 19.81 23.18
C VAL A 69 -27.11 18.83 23.35
N LEU A 70 -26.85 17.62 23.84
CA LEU A 70 -27.85 16.56 24.00
C LEU A 70 -28.58 16.60 25.35
N SER A 71 -27.97 17.16 26.40
CA SER A 71 -28.42 17.06 27.79
C SER A 71 -29.37 18.19 28.24
N THR A 72 -30.13 18.80 27.32
CA THR A 72 -31.02 19.93 27.67
C THR A 72 -32.27 19.52 28.45
N THR A 73 -32.64 18.24 28.42
CA THR A 73 -33.69 17.64 29.26
C THR A 73 -33.23 16.28 29.81
N SER A 74 -33.62 15.18 29.15
CA SER A 74 -33.22 13.81 29.47
C SER A 74 -32.61 13.14 28.24
N ILE A 75 -31.49 12.44 28.42
CA ILE A 75 -30.77 11.80 27.32
C ILE A 75 -31.40 10.44 27.02
N THR A 76 -31.91 10.28 25.81
CA THR A 76 -32.48 9.02 25.32
C THR A 76 -31.40 7.98 25.01
N VAL A 77 -31.79 6.71 24.89
CA VAL A 77 -30.87 5.62 24.49
C VAL A 77 -30.23 5.91 23.12
N LEU A 78 -30.98 6.47 22.17
CA LEU A 78 -30.44 6.85 20.85
C LEU A 78 -29.39 7.96 20.97
N GLN A 79 -29.60 8.95 21.84
CA GLN A 79 -28.65 10.04 22.08
C GLN A 79 -27.38 9.55 22.79
N TRP A 80 -27.47 8.61 23.73
CA TRP A 80 -26.30 7.95 24.32
C TRP A 80 -25.52 7.16 23.27
N GLY A 81 -26.21 6.41 22.40
CA GLY A 81 -25.59 5.72 21.28
C GLY A 81 -24.88 6.69 20.32
N PHE A 82 -25.52 7.81 20.00
CA PHE A 82 -24.94 8.86 19.16
C PHE A 82 -23.70 9.47 19.81
N LEU A 83 -23.76 9.82 21.10
CA LEU A 83 -22.63 10.39 21.85
C LEU A 83 -21.44 9.43 21.93
N LEU A 84 -21.69 8.13 22.15
CA LEU A 84 -20.63 7.11 22.19
C LEU A 84 -19.89 7.02 20.84
N ILE A 85 -20.64 6.87 19.75
CA ILE A 85 -20.06 6.76 18.40
C ILE A 85 -19.38 8.08 18.01
N PHE A 86 -19.97 9.22 18.36
CA PHE A 86 -19.40 10.54 18.14
C PHE A 86 -18.07 10.65 18.89
N GLY A 87 -18.02 10.26 20.16
CA GLY A 87 -16.80 10.31 20.97
C GLY A 87 -15.68 9.47 20.39
N ILE A 88 -15.98 8.27 19.88
CA ILE A 88 -14.99 7.42 19.20
C ILE A 88 -14.45 8.11 17.93
N ASN A 89 -15.33 8.58 17.05
CA ASN A 89 -14.95 9.24 15.80
C ASN A 89 -14.20 10.56 16.04
N PHE A 90 -14.67 11.37 16.98
CA PHE A 90 -14.06 12.65 17.30
C PHE A 90 -12.69 12.47 17.94
N SER A 91 -12.52 11.48 18.83
CA SER A 91 -11.20 11.13 19.39
C SER A 91 -10.22 10.68 18.31
N TRP A 92 -10.70 9.91 17.33
CA TRP A 92 -9.90 9.49 16.18
C TRP A 92 -9.44 10.68 15.32
N ILE A 93 -10.35 11.61 15.03
CA ILE A 93 -10.05 12.84 14.29
C ILE A 93 -9.09 13.73 15.08
N ALA A 94 -9.30 13.88 16.40
CA ALA A 94 -8.41 14.63 17.28
C ALA A 94 -7.00 14.03 17.30
N PHE A 95 -6.87 12.71 17.28
CA PHE A 95 -5.58 12.02 17.18
C PHE A 95 -4.87 12.33 15.86
N ALA A 96 -5.58 12.24 14.73
CA ALA A 96 -5.03 12.58 13.42
C ALA A 96 -4.60 14.07 13.35
N PHE A 97 -5.40 14.96 13.93
CA PHE A 97 -5.07 16.38 14.07
C PHE A 97 -3.80 16.59 14.91
N ALA A 98 -3.72 15.99 16.09
CA ALA A 98 -2.57 16.13 16.99
C ALA A 98 -1.27 15.67 16.31
N GLN A 99 -1.33 14.58 15.55
CA GLN A 99 -0.21 14.10 14.74
C GLN A 99 0.16 15.08 13.62
N ALA A 100 -0.82 15.59 12.87
CA ALA A 100 -0.58 16.57 11.81
C ALA A 100 0.01 17.88 12.38
N LEU A 101 -0.48 18.35 13.53
CA LEU A 101 0.04 19.51 14.23
C LEU A 101 1.50 19.30 14.64
N LEU A 102 1.84 18.17 15.25
CA LEU A 102 3.23 17.82 15.57
C LEU A 102 4.12 17.82 14.33
N GLY A 103 3.62 17.27 13.22
CA GLY A 103 4.33 17.23 11.95
C GLY A 103 4.53 18.60 11.32
N PHE A 104 3.53 19.48 11.42
CA PHE A 104 3.61 20.87 11.00
C PHE A 104 4.67 21.63 11.81
N LEU A 105 4.59 21.58 13.15
CA LEU A 105 5.56 22.22 14.04
C LEU A 105 6.99 21.68 13.79
N SER A 106 7.13 20.38 13.61
CA SER A 106 8.41 19.73 13.28
C SER A 106 8.98 20.19 11.94
N SER A 107 8.12 20.54 10.97
CA SER A 107 8.53 21.02 9.64
C SER A 107 9.05 22.45 9.65
N LEU A 108 8.68 23.25 10.66
CA LEU A 108 9.16 24.62 10.83
C LEU A 108 10.61 24.69 11.35
N LEU A 109 11.13 23.58 11.91
CA LEU A 109 12.47 23.49 12.51
C LEU A 109 13.32 22.37 11.86
N PRO A 110 13.59 22.42 10.53
CA PRO A 110 14.19 21.31 9.79
C PRO A 110 15.65 21.02 10.16
N ARG A 111 16.38 22.01 10.70
CA ARG A 111 17.83 21.92 10.98
C ARG A 111 18.18 20.93 12.11
N LEU A 112 17.21 20.50 12.91
CA LEU A 112 17.42 19.61 14.06
C LEU A 112 17.16 18.12 13.77
N GLN A 113 17.01 17.72 12.49
CA GLN A 113 16.38 16.43 12.15
C GLN A 113 17.14 15.53 11.18
N ARG A 114 18.39 15.83 10.78
CA ARG A 114 19.13 14.94 9.87
C ARG A 114 19.62 13.70 10.62
N PRO A 115 19.20 12.48 10.23
CA PRO A 115 19.75 11.27 10.81
C PRO A 115 21.24 11.12 10.46
N PRO A 116 22.03 10.44 11.31
CA PRO A 116 23.43 10.15 11.00
C PRO A 116 23.55 9.21 9.79
N GLU A 117 24.60 9.42 9.01
CA GLU A 117 24.93 8.64 7.81
C GLU A 117 26.37 8.15 7.91
N HIS A 118 26.62 6.90 7.50
CA HIS A 118 27.97 6.37 7.38
C HIS A 118 28.75 7.12 6.31
N THR A 119 29.96 7.56 6.65
CA THR A 119 30.87 8.29 5.75
C THR A 119 31.90 7.35 5.14
N GLY A 120 32.19 7.54 3.86
CA GLY A 120 33.17 6.71 3.13
C GLY A 120 32.52 5.68 2.21
N GLU A 121 33.25 4.61 1.96
CA GLU A 121 32.79 3.46 1.16
C GLU A 121 31.62 2.74 1.85
N LEU A 122 30.75 2.10 1.07
CA LEU A 122 29.63 1.38 1.65
C LEU A 122 30.13 0.10 2.35
N PRO A 123 29.76 -0.12 3.63
CA PRO A 123 30.41 -1.17 4.43
C PRO A 123 29.91 -2.58 4.14
N PHE A 124 28.88 -2.74 3.29
CA PHE A 124 28.29 -4.03 2.96
C PHE A 124 27.55 -4.02 1.63
N ARG A 125 27.18 -5.21 1.17
CA ARG A 125 26.29 -5.42 0.01
C ARG A 125 24.83 -5.37 0.41
N THR A 126 24.01 -4.81 -0.47
CA THR A 126 22.55 -4.66 -0.30
C THR A 126 21.82 -5.31 -1.46
N ALA A 127 20.89 -6.23 -1.17
CA ALA A 127 20.00 -6.79 -2.19
C ALA A 127 18.82 -5.83 -2.45
N ILE A 128 18.35 -5.73 -3.68
CA ILE A 128 17.12 -5.02 -4.03
C ILE A 128 16.12 -6.07 -4.52
N LEU A 129 15.06 -6.29 -3.76
CA LEU A 129 14.05 -7.30 -4.02
C LEU A 129 12.85 -6.66 -4.72
N LEU A 130 12.43 -7.23 -5.85
CA LEU A 130 11.24 -6.84 -6.59
C LEU A 130 10.30 -8.04 -6.70
N PRO A 131 9.33 -8.20 -5.78
CA PRO A 131 8.24 -9.15 -5.94
C PRO A 131 7.39 -8.80 -7.17
N VAL A 132 7.17 -9.79 -8.03
CA VAL A 132 6.37 -9.71 -9.26
C VAL A 132 5.29 -10.79 -9.21
N TYR A 133 4.12 -10.55 -9.79
CA TYR A 133 3.01 -11.50 -9.81
C TYR A 133 2.28 -11.60 -11.14
N ASN A 134 2.10 -10.52 -11.91
CA ASN A 134 1.48 -10.53 -13.26
C ASN A 134 1.68 -9.16 -13.93
N GLU A 135 2.63 -8.38 -13.45
CA GLU A 135 2.92 -7.05 -13.95
C GLU A 135 3.67 -7.12 -15.28
N ALA A 136 3.46 -6.11 -16.13
CA ALA A 136 4.15 -6.02 -17.42
C ALA A 136 5.68 -6.00 -17.24
N PRO A 137 6.40 -7.05 -17.67
CA PRO A 137 7.82 -7.22 -17.34
C PRO A 137 8.70 -6.14 -17.98
N ARG A 138 8.31 -5.61 -19.15
CA ARG A 138 9.03 -4.52 -19.83
C ARG A 138 9.09 -3.23 -19.01
N ARG A 139 8.02 -2.89 -18.28
CA ARG A 139 8.01 -1.71 -17.39
C ARG A 139 8.95 -1.90 -16.20
N ILE A 140 8.94 -3.09 -15.61
CA ILE A 140 9.84 -3.45 -14.51
C ILE A 140 11.29 -3.43 -14.99
N ALA A 141 11.56 -3.99 -16.17
CA ALA A 141 12.87 -4.01 -16.78
C ALA A 141 13.43 -2.59 -17.01
N ALA A 142 12.64 -1.69 -17.62
CA ALA A 142 13.05 -0.30 -17.81
C ALA A 142 13.38 0.39 -16.47
N ALA A 143 12.59 0.14 -15.42
CA ALA A 143 12.85 0.67 -14.08
C ALA A 143 14.13 0.11 -13.47
N ILE A 144 14.36 -1.21 -13.55
CA ILE A 144 15.57 -1.86 -13.05
C ILE A 144 16.80 -1.32 -13.78
N GLN A 145 16.78 -1.25 -15.12
CA GLN A 145 17.91 -0.75 -15.90
C GLN A 145 18.33 0.65 -15.44
N VAL A 146 17.37 1.58 -15.36
CA VAL A 146 17.67 2.97 -14.99
C VAL A 146 18.21 3.10 -13.56
N MET A 147 17.69 2.30 -12.62
CA MET A 147 18.20 2.26 -11.24
C MET A 147 19.58 1.61 -11.17
N ARG A 148 19.76 0.47 -11.84
CA ARG A 148 21.00 -0.31 -11.90
C ARG A 148 22.14 0.48 -12.51
N ASP A 149 21.94 1.10 -13.67
CA ASP A 149 22.99 1.86 -14.35
C ASP A 149 23.45 3.04 -13.49
N GLY A 150 22.51 3.66 -12.75
CA GLY A 150 22.83 4.71 -11.79
C GLY A 150 23.56 4.22 -10.54
N LEU A 151 23.30 2.99 -10.08
CA LEU A 151 24.00 2.36 -8.95
C LEU A 151 25.38 1.85 -9.33
N ALA A 152 25.51 1.19 -10.48
CA ALA A 152 26.80 0.74 -11.01
C ALA A 152 27.79 1.90 -11.15
N ALA A 153 27.31 3.08 -11.56
CA ALA A 153 28.14 4.28 -11.66
C ALA A 153 28.54 4.91 -10.32
N GLN A 154 27.73 4.76 -9.26
CA GLN A 154 27.92 5.48 -7.98
C GLN A 154 28.39 4.59 -6.83
N ALA A 155 28.14 3.29 -6.90
CA ALA A 155 28.44 2.29 -5.88
C ALA A 155 28.61 0.88 -6.52
N PRO A 156 29.57 0.71 -7.43
CA PRO A 156 29.82 -0.57 -8.10
C PRO A 156 30.13 -1.68 -7.08
N GLY A 157 29.59 -2.87 -7.29
CA GLY A 157 29.81 -4.07 -6.46
C GLY A 157 29.02 -4.12 -5.16
N HIS A 158 28.23 -3.09 -4.82
CA HIS A 158 27.49 -3.01 -3.55
C HIS A 158 26.01 -3.40 -3.65
N TYR A 159 25.44 -3.51 -4.85
CA TYR A 159 24.01 -3.78 -5.04
C TYR A 159 23.78 -4.93 -6.00
N ALA A 160 22.74 -5.73 -5.73
CA ALA A 160 22.25 -6.77 -6.64
C ALA A 160 20.73 -6.73 -6.68
N PHE A 161 20.15 -6.85 -7.87
CA PHE A 161 18.70 -6.92 -8.06
C PHE A 161 18.25 -8.38 -8.07
N PHE A 162 17.13 -8.64 -7.40
CA PHE A 162 16.44 -9.93 -7.42
C PHE A 162 14.99 -9.71 -7.81
N ILE A 163 14.63 -10.20 -8.99
CA ILE A 163 13.25 -10.25 -9.46
C ILE A 163 12.65 -11.55 -8.93
N LEU A 164 11.62 -11.43 -8.09
CA LEU A 164 11.03 -12.52 -7.35
C LEU A 164 9.59 -12.74 -7.85
N SER A 165 9.40 -13.63 -8.82
CA SER A 165 8.11 -13.86 -9.45
C SER A 165 7.26 -14.92 -8.75
N ASP A 166 6.00 -14.56 -8.52
CA ASP A 166 4.87 -15.39 -8.10
C ASP A 166 3.88 -15.60 -9.25
N SER A 167 4.30 -15.36 -10.51
CA SER A 167 3.36 -15.30 -11.62
C SER A 167 2.57 -16.58 -11.83
N ASN A 168 1.24 -16.44 -11.84
CA ASN A 168 0.31 -17.56 -11.86
C ASN A 168 -0.48 -17.64 -13.17
N ARG A 169 0.01 -16.99 -14.21
CA ARG A 169 -0.45 -17.10 -15.59
C ARG A 169 0.71 -17.56 -16.44
N ALA A 170 0.50 -18.60 -17.25
CA ALA A 170 1.56 -19.15 -18.09
C ALA A 170 2.15 -18.10 -19.04
N ASP A 171 1.31 -17.37 -19.76
CA ASP A 171 1.77 -16.30 -20.66
C ASP A 171 2.58 -15.21 -19.95
N ALA A 172 2.16 -14.84 -18.73
CA ALA A 172 2.86 -13.84 -17.94
C ALA A 172 4.24 -14.34 -17.48
N TRP A 173 4.37 -15.61 -17.11
CA TRP A 173 5.67 -16.21 -16.78
C TRP A 173 6.59 -16.21 -18.00
N LEU A 174 6.11 -16.60 -19.18
CA LEU A 174 6.95 -16.59 -20.38
C LEU A 174 7.30 -15.17 -20.86
N ASP A 175 6.39 -14.21 -20.68
CA ASP A 175 6.71 -12.79 -20.89
C ASP A 175 7.82 -12.30 -19.98
N GLU A 176 7.84 -12.72 -18.73
CA GLU A 176 8.91 -12.41 -17.79
C GLU A 176 10.24 -13.01 -18.25
N GLU A 177 10.27 -14.28 -18.60
CA GLU A 177 11.52 -14.94 -19.02
C GLU A 177 12.10 -14.35 -20.30
N GLN A 178 11.24 -14.03 -21.27
CA GLN A 178 11.69 -13.39 -22.51
C GLN A 178 12.37 -12.04 -22.24
N VAL A 179 11.83 -11.24 -21.33
CA VAL A 179 12.37 -9.92 -21.00
C VAL A 179 13.56 -10.01 -20.06
N PHE A 180 13.44 -10.77 -18.98
CA PHE A 180 14.42 -10.81 -17.89
C PHE A 180 15.63 -11.69 -18.21
N SER A 181 15.52 -12.68 -19.11
CA SER A 181 16.69 -13.46 -19.56
C SER A 181 17.75 -12.56 -20.21
N ALA A 182 17.32 -11.62 -21.07
CA ALA A 182 18.21 -10.66 -21.71
C ALA A 182 18.87 -9.73 -20.68
N MET A 183 18.09 -9.30 -19.67
CA MET A 183 18.59 -8.45 -18.59
C MET A 183 19.62 -9.16 -17.70
N CYS A 184 19.38 -10.42 -17.34
CA CYS A 184 20.30 -11.22 -16.54
C CYS A 184 21.61 -11.45 -17.31
N ARG A 185 21.51 -11.86 -18.60
CA ARG A 185 22.67 -12.08 -19.49
C ARG A 185 23.50 -10.82 -19.71
N GLY A 186 22.85 -9.66 -19.86
CA GLY A 186 23.53 -8.37 -20.05
C GLY A 186 23.98 -7.68 -18.76
N SER A 187 23.73 -8.24 -17.58
CA SER A 187 24.08 -7.59 -16.31
C SER A 187 25.57 -7.69 -16.01
N GLN A 188 26.18 -6.55 -15.66
CA GLN A 188 27.60 -6.48 -15.28
C GLN A 188 27.81 -6.93 -13.83
N PRO A 189 29.01 -7.44 -13.48
CA PRO A 189 29.33 -7.84 -12.10
C PRO A 189 29.17 -6.73 -11.05
N ASP A 190 29.23 -5.47 -11.48
CA ASP A 190 29.13 -4.31 -10.59
C ASP A 190 27.71 -4.07 -10.06
N CYS A 191 26.68 -4.55 -10.75
CA CYS A 191 25.31 -4.53 -10.24
C CYS A 191 24.48 -5.63 -10.93
N PRO A 192 24.64 -6.90 -10.49
CA PRO A 192 24.01 -8.03 -11.18
C PRO A 192 22.49 -8.02 -11.00
N VAL A 193 21.80 -8.59 -11.98
CA VAL A 193 20.36 -8.82 -11.94
C VAL A 193 20.11 -10.31 -11.96
N TYR A 194 19.30 -10.77 -11.01
CA TYR A 194 18.90 -12.15 -10.86
C TYR A 194 17.39 -12.28 -11.02
N TYR A 195 16.94 -13.39 -11.59
CA TYR A 195 15.53 -13.70 -11.80
C TYR A 195 15.18 -15.04 -11.20
N ARG A 196 13.98 -15.12 -10.61
CA ARG A 196 13.42 -16.36 -10.10
C ARG A 196 11.91 -16.36 -10.26
N HIS A 197 11.37 -17.43 -10.81
CA HIS A 197 9.99 -17.84 -10.63
C HIS A 197 9.91 -18.95 -9.57
N ARG A 198 8.88 -18.94 -8.72
CA ARG A 198 8.66 -20.01 -7.73
C ARG A 198 7.44 -20.86 -8.09
N ALA A 199 7.59 -22.17 -7.92
CA ALA A 199 6.51 -23.13 -8.16
C ALA A 199 5.40 -23.07 -7.09
N ASP A 200 5.75 -22.84 -5.83
CA ASP A 200 4.79 -22.71 -4.71
C ASP A 200 4.63 -21.26 -4.25
N ASN A 201 3.44 -20.72 -4.51
CA ASN A 201 3.05 -19.36 -4.15
C ASN A 201 2.49 -19.21 -2.72
N ALA A 202 2.80 -20.15 -1.83
CA ALA A 202 2.46 -20.06 -0.41
C ALA A 202 2.88 -18.71 0.19
N GLU A 203 1.98 -18.15 1.02
CA GLU A 203 2.18 -16.86 1.70
C GLU A 203 2.42 -15.63 0.80
N ARG A 204 2.21 -15.75 -0.53
CA ARG A 204 2.27 -14.63 -1.49
C ARG A 204 3.56 -13.81 -1.32
N LYS A 205 3.50 -12.47 -1.41
CA LYS A 205 4.64 -11.56 -1.23
C LYS A 205 5.49 -11.85 0.02
N ALA A 206 4.87 -12.10 1.18
CA ALA A 206 5.59 -12.40 2.41
C ALA A 206 6.38 -13.71 2.30
N GLY A 207 5.74 -14.75 1.76
CA GLY A 207 6.39 -16.04 1.50
C GLY A 207 7.52 -15.95 0.49
N ASN A 208 7.35 -15.14 -0.56
CA ASN A 208 8.34 -14.96 -1.61
C ASN A 208 9.61 -14.28 -1.07
N ILE A 209 9.45 -13.22 -0.27
CA ILE A 209 10.56 -12.55 0.45
C ILE A 209 11.20 -13.50 1.47
N ALA A 210 10.40 -14.21 2.28
CA ALA A 210 10.91 -15.16 3.26
C ALA A 210 11.71 -16.29 2.61
N ASP A 211 11.28 -16.77 1.44
CA ASP A 211 12.02 -17.78 0.69
C ASP A 211 13.37 -17.25 0.19
N TRP A 212 13.41 -16.02 -0.31
CA TRP A 212 14.67 -15.38 -0.68
C TRP A 212 15.61 -15.22 0.52
N VAL A 213 15.09 -14.76 1.66
CA VAL A 213 15.86 -14.62 2.90
C VAL A 213 16.47 -15.95 3.32
N LYS A 214 15.69 -17.04 3.30
CA LYS A 214 16.17 -18.37 3.69
C LYS A 214 17.28 -18.93 2.79
N ARG A 215 17.26 -18.61 1.49
CA ARG A 215 18.17 -19.21 0.49
C ARG A 215 19.38 -18.36 0.14
N TRP A 216 19.26 -17.03 0.11
CA TRP A 216 20.37 -16.12 -0.25
C TRP A 216 20.64 -15.01 0.77
N GLY A 217 19.82 -14.90 1.82
CA GLY A 217 19.87 -13.78 2.75
C GLY A 217 21.19 -13.65 3.51
N ALA A 218 21.97 -14.73 3.69
CA ALA A 218 23.25 -14.64 4.41
C ALA A 218 24.34 -13.89 3.63
N ALA A 219 24.22 -13.77 2.30
CA ALA A 219 25.18 -13.05 1.46
C ALA A 219 25.01 -11.52 1.47
N TYR A 220 23.90 -11.01 2.00
CA TYR A 220 23.56 -9.58 1.97
C TYR A 220 23.21 -9.08 3.38
N GLU A 221 23.94 -8.09 3.89
CA GLU A 221 23.69 -7.53 5.23
C GLU A 221 22.34 -6.80 5.29
N ALA A 222 21.90 -6.25 4.15
CA ALA A 222 20.62 -5.58 4.02
C ALA A 222 19.88 -5.96 2.74
N MET A 223 18.57 -5.83 2.78
CA MET A 223 17.68 -5.91 1.62
C MET A 223 16.81 -4.66 1.53
N ILE A 224 16.60 -4.16 0.32
CA ILE A 224 15.63 -3.12 0.01
C ILE A 224 14.47 -3.79 -0.71
N VAL A 225 13.25 -3.64 -0.19
CA VAL A 225 12.06 -4.19 -0.83
C VAL A 225 11.38 -3.09 -1.63
N LEU A 226 11.13 -3.34 -2.91
CA LEU A 226 10.41 -2.44 -3.83
C LEU A 226 9.18 -3.18 -4.37
N ASP A 227 8.09 -2.46 -4.60
CA ASP A 227 6.99 -3.00 -5.42
C ASP A 227 7.33 -2.87 -6.91
N ALA A 228 6.63 -3.63 -7.76
CA ALA A 228 6.88 -3.65 -9.20
C ALA A 228 6.70 -2.29 -9.92
N ASP A 229 5.98 -1.34 -9.31
CA ASP A 229 5.78 0.04 -9.75
C ASP A 229 6.63 1.06 -8.97
N SER A 230 7.48 0.60 -8.05
CA SER A 230 8.33 1.45 -7.24
C SER A 230 9.62 1.83 -7.98
N VAL A 231 9.99 3.10 -7.88
CA VAL A 231 11.22 3.63 -8.49
C VAL A 231 11.93 4.52 -7.48
N MET A 232 13.22 4.27 -7.26
CA MET A 232 14.04 5.07 -6.35
C MET A 232 15.29 5.59 -7.06
N SER A 233 15.73 6.80 -6.72
CA SER A 233 17.02 7.28 -7.22
C SER A 233 18.19 6.52 -6.57
N PRO A 234 19.30 6.29 -7.29
CA PRO A 234 20.51 5.69 -6.72
C PRO A 234 20.99 6.40 -5.45
N ALA A 235 20.93 7.73 -5.43
CA ALA A 235 21.30 8.52 -4.26
C ALA A 235 20.43 8.19 -3.02
N SER A 236 19.12 7.98 -3.22
CA SER A 236 18.19 7.58 -2.16
C SER A 236 18.50 6.17 -1.63
N LEU A 237 18.79 5.22 -2.53
CA LEU A 237 19.17 3.85 -2.17
C LEU A 237 20.49 3.83 -1.37
N ILE A 238 21.50 4.59 -1.83
CA ILE A 238 22.78 4.75 -1.13
C ILE A 238 22.59 5.41 0.25
N THR A 239 21.71 6.41 0.34
CA THR A 239 21.39 7.08 1.61
C THR A 239 20.77 6.10 2.61
N LEU A 240 19.83 5.26 2.17
CA LEU A 240 19.24 4.21 3.00
C LEU A 240 20.32 3.26 3.55
N THR A 241 21.21 2.78 2.69
CA THR A 241 22.33 1.90 3.08
C THR A 241 23.24 2.57 4.10
N ARG A 242 23.64 3.83 3.86
CA ARG A 242 24.49 4.61 4.79
C ARG A 242 23.83 4.82 6.14
N ARG A 243 22.52 5.07 6.18
CA ARG A 243 21.77 5.28 7.43
C ARG A 243 21.57 4.01 8.22
N LEU A 244 21.34 2.87 7.55
CA LEU A 244 21.26 1.59 8.22
C LEU A 244 22.64 1.17 8.78
N ALA A 245 23.71 1.46 8.04
CA ALA A 245 25.08 1.25 8.49
C ALA A 245 25.46 2.09 9.72
N ALA A 246 25.01 3.34 9.78
CA ALA A 246 25.33 4.26 10.88
C ALA A 246 24.71 3.88 12.24
N ASP A 247 23.69 3.00 12.27
CA ASP A 247 23.01 2.59 13.50
C ASP A 247 22.86 1.06 13.56
N PRO A 248 23.79 0.36 14.22
CA PRO A 248 23.79 -1.10 14.34
C PRO A 248 22.55 -1.68 15.03
N GLY A 249 21.75 -0.88 15.74
CA GLY A 249 20.53 -1.36 16.37
C GLY A 249 19.27 -1.10 15.57
N LEU A 250 19.35 -0.50 14.37
CA LEU A 250 18.23 -0.44 13.44
C LEU A 250 18.10 -1.74 12.65
N GLY A 251 16.86 -2.23 12.62
CA GLY A 251 16.46 -3.36 11.77
C GLY A 251 15.76 -2.91 10.49
N LEU A 252 15.10 -1.74 10.49
CA LEU A 252 14.32 -1.26 9.36
C LEU A 252 14.29 0.27 9.28
N ILE A 253 14.42 0.82 8.07
CA ILE A 253 14.17 2.23 7.75
C ILE A 253 13.16 2.31 6.60
N GLN A 254 12.00 2.90 6.87
CA GLN A 254 10.93 3.16 5.90
C GLN A 254 11.05 4.59 5.35
N THR A 255 10.98 4.78 4.03
CA THR A 255 10.86 6.12 3.43
C THR A 255 9.40 6.56 3.33
N LEU A 256 9.16 7.79 2.85
CA LEU A 256 7.85 8.24 2.39
C LEU A 256 7.79 8.18 0.85
N PRO A 257 7.14 7.16 0.26
CA PRO A 257 6.91 7.12 -1.19
C PRO A 257 6.06 8.31 -1.65
N CYS A 258 6.50 8.93 -2.75
CA CYS A 258 5.77 9.96 -3.45
C CYS A 258 4.98 9.34 -4.60
N ILE A 259 3.66 9.52 -4.59
CA ILE A 259 2.83 9.13 -5.72
C ILE A 259 3.22 9.97 -6.94
N VAL A 260 3.46 9.32 -8.08
CA VAL A 260 3.80 9.97 -9.35
C VAL A 260 3.03 9.36 -10.53
N ARG A 261 3.20 9.96 -11.72
CA ARG A 261 2.62 9.50 -12.99
C ARG A 261 1.09 9.38 -12.99
N ALA A 262 0.41 10.08 -12.09
CA ALA A 262 -1.04 10.11 -12.08
C ALA A 262 -1.62 10.80 -13.33
N ARG A 263 -2.34 10.04 -14.15
CA ARG A 263 -2.96 10.53 -15.40
C ARG A 263 -4.48 10.75 -15.28
N SER A 264 -5.16 10.04 -14.40
CA SER A 264 -6.60 10.17 -14.17
C SER A 264 -6.93 11.26 -13.14
N LEU A 265 -8.19 11.70 -13.07
CA LEU A 265 -8.62 12.69 -12.07
C LEU A 265 -8.35 12.20 -10.63
N TYR A 266 -8.74 10.96 -10.34
CA TYR A 266 -8.61 10.41 -8.99
C TYR A 266 -7.15 10.11 -8.63
N GLY A 267 -6.34 9.68 -9.59
CA GLY A 267 -4.89 9.57 -9.40
C GLY A 267 -4.27 10.93 -9.07
N ARG A 268 -4.64 12.00 -9.79
CA ARG A 268 -4.09 13.35 -9.58
C ARG A 268 -4.50 13.92 -8.22
N LEU A 269 -5.74 13.65 -7.80
CA LEU A 269 -6.23 13.97 -6.46
C LEU A 269 -5.35 13.33 -5.37
N GLN A 270 -5.10 12.02 -5.48
CA GLN A 270 -4.23 11.29 -4.55
C GLN A 270 -2.78 11.80 -4.60
N GLN A 271 -2.23 12.02 -5.78
CA GLN A 271 -0.87 12.52 -5.98
C GLN A 271 -0.68 13.90 -5.33
N PHE A 272 -1.61 14.82 -5.56
CA PHE A 272 -1.59 16.15 -4.94
C PHE A 272 -1.68 16.05 -3.42
N ALA A 273 -2.62 15.27 -2.88
CA ALA A 273 -2.78 15.08 -1.44
C ALA A 273 -1.54 14.43 -0.79
N ASN A 274 -0.98 13.39 -1.39
CA ASN A 274 0.23 12.70 -0.94
C ASN A 274 1.41 13.67 -0.88
N GLN A 275 1.65 14.49 -1.92
CA GLN A 275 2.80 15.39 -1.94
C GLN A 275 2.59 16.71 -1.17
N CYS A 276 1.35 17.15 -0.98
CA CYS A 276 1.02 18.38 -0.23
C CYS A 276 0.92 18.12 1.27
N TYR A 277 0.13 17.13 1.68
CA TYR A 277 -0.22 16.87 3.08
C TYR A 277 0.58 15.71 3.68
N GLY A 278 0.93 14.70 2.88
CA GLY A 278 1.64 13.50 3.32
C GLY A 278 2.92 13.80 4.13
N PRO A 279 3.79 14.73 3.70
CA PRO A 279 5.00 15.07 4.47
C PRO A 279 4.74 15.69 5.84
N VAL A 280 3.56 16.30 6.06
CA VAL A 280 3.15 16.81 7.37
C VAL A 280 2.82 15.64 8.27
N TYR A 281 1.92 14.78 7.82
CA TYR A 281 1.48 13.62 8.59
C TYR A 281 2.63 12.65 8.90
N ALA A 282 3.48 12.38 7.92
CA ALA A 282 4.63 11.49 8.05
C ALA A 282 5.67 12.01 9.07
N ARG A 283 5.95 13.31 9.10
CA ARG A 283 6.86 13.90 10.11
C ARG A 283 6.31 13.80 11.52
N GLY A 284 5.00 14.03 11.68
CA GLY A 284 4.32 13.84 12.96
C GLY A 284 4.48 12.39 13.43
N LEU A 285 4.14 11.45 12.54
CA LEU A 285 4.28 10.01 12.76
C LEU A 285 5.70 9.63 13.19
N ALA A 286 6.70 10.02 12.42
CA ALA A 286 8.11 9.71 12.70
C ALA A 286 8.58 10.26 14.06
N ALA A 287 8.14 11.47 14.43
CA ALA A 287 8.56 12.13 15.67
C ALA A 287 8.08 11.40 16.93
N TRP A 288 6.79 11.04 17.01
CA TRP A 288 6.26 10.36 18.20
C TRP A 288 6.49 8.84 18.20
N HIS A 289 6.66 8.22 17.03
CA HIS A 289 7.08 6.82 16.93
C HIS A 289 8.53 6.61 17.37
N GLY A 290 9.46 7.48 16.97
CA GLY A 290 10.88 7.30 17.19
C GLY A 290 11.38 5.99 16.58
N ARG A 291 11.97 5.11 17.40
CA ARG A 291 12.48 3.78 17.00
C ARG A 291 11.42 2.65 16.99
N ALA A 292 10.15 3.00 17.14
CA ALA A 292 9.03 2.05 17.11
C ALA A 292 8.04 2.43 15.99
N SER A 293 8.57 2.84 14.84
CA SER A 293 7.76 3.18 13.67
C SER A 293 7.26 1.94 12.94
N ASN A 294 6.65 2.15 11.78
CA ASN A 294 6.02 1.09 10.99
C ASN A 294 6.72 0.86 9.64
N PHE A 295 6.38 -0.26 9.01
CA PHE A 295 6.77 -0.68 7.66
C PHE A 295 5.53 -0.76 6.76
N TRP A 296 5.62 -0.21 5.55
CA TRP A 296 4.53 -0.17 4.56
C TRP A 296 4.75 -1.14 3.39
N GLY A 297 5.65 -2.11 3.55
CA GLY A 297 5.83 -3.21 2.61
C GLY A 297 6.82 -2.94 1.47
N HIS A 298 7.18 -1.69 1.18
CA HIS A 298 8.13 -1.33 0.11
C HIS A 298 8.80 0.04 0.34
N ASN A 299 9.77 0.36 -0.52
CA ASN A 299 10.62 1.55 -0.46
C ASN A 299 11.32 1.68 0.91
N ALA A 300 11.72 0.54 1.47
CA ALA A 300 12.35 0.44 2.77
C ALA A 300 13.60 -0.42 2.69
N ILE A 301 14.59 -0.09 3.50
CA ILE A 301 15.76 -0.94 3.74
C ILE A 301 15.59 -1.69 5.05
N ILE A 302 15.95 -2.97 5.03
CA ILE A 302 15.78 -3.91 6.13
C ILE A 302 17.10 -4.64 6.34
N ARG A 303 17.57 -4.73 7.58
CA ARG A 303 18.74 -5.56 7.91
C ARG A 303 18.34 -7.03 7.81
N THR A 304 18.97 -7.79 6.92
CA THR A 304 18.52 -9.13 6.54
C THR A 304 18.52 -10.08 7.74
N ARG A 305 19.58 -10.06 8.56
CA ARG A 305 19.67 -10.86 9.79
C ARG A 305 18.65 -10.45 10.87
N ALA A 306 18.29 -9.16 10.92
CA ALA A 306 17.26 -8.70 11.84
C ALA A 306 15.89 -9.24 11.43
N PHE A 307 15.60 -9.21 10.13
CA PHE A 307 14.36 -9.73 9.56
C PHE A 307 14.28 -11.25 9.71
N ALA A 308 15.33 -11.98 9.34
CA ALA A 308 15.36 -13.44 9.45
C ALA A 308 15.12 -13.92 10.89
N GLY A 309 15.77 -13.32 11.89
CA GLY A 309 15.64 -13.72 13.28
C GLY A 309 14.40 -13.20 14.03
N ALA A 310 13.52 -12.42 13.39
CA ALA A 310 12.38 -11.79 14.08
C ALA A 310 11.06 -11.85 13.29
N ALA A 311 11.12 -11.82 11.96
CA ALA A 311 9.98 -11.60 11.08
C ALA A 311 9.44 -12.90 10.44
N GLY A 312 9.77 -14.07 10.99
CA GLY A 312 9.07 -15.32 10.65
C GLY A 312 7.63 -15.29 11.15
N LEU A 313 6.67 -15.01 10.27
CA LEU A 313 5.28 -14.76 10.65
C LEU A 313 4.58 -16.00 11.23
N PRO A 314 3.73 -15.82 12.28
CA PRO A 314 2.90 -16.90 12.81
C PRO A 314 1.80 -17.30 11.81
N LEU A 315 1.40 -18.57 11.86
CA LEU A 315 0.13 -19.02 11.30
C LEU A 315 -0.98 -18.80 12.34
N LEU A 316 -1.98 -18.01 11.97
CA LEU A 316 -3.09 -17.69 12.88
C LEU A 316 -4.09 -18.85 12.95
N SER A 317 -4.52 -19.19 14.17
CA SER A 317 -5.52 -20.24 14.37
C SER A 317 -6.89 -19.86 13.80
N GLY A 318 -7.64 -20.87 13.36
CA GLY A 318 -8.98 -20.73 12.80
C GLY A 318 -9.01 -20.56 11.28
N LYS A 319 -10.21 -20.36 10.74
CA LYS A 319 -10.44 -20.18 9.30
C LYS A 319 -10.26 -18.70 8.90
N PRO A 320 -9.90 -18.39 7.64
CA PRO A 320 -10.04 -17.05 7.08
C PRO A 320 -11.46 -16.51 7.33
N PRO A 321 -11.64 -15.18 7.55
CA PRO A 321 -10.68 -14.10 7.28
C PRO A 321 -9.76 -13.72 8.47
N PHE A 322 -10.00 -14.25 9.67
CA PHE A 322 -9.21 -13.92 10.90
C PHE A 322 -8.12 -14.95 11.25
N GLY A 323 -8.18 -16.16 10.68
CA GLY A 323 -7.15 -17.19 10.77
C GLY A 323 -6.35 -17.34 9.47
N GLY A 324 -5.39 -18.26 9.45
CA GLY A 324 -4.50 -18.52 8.32
C GLY A 324 -3.28 -17.60 8.26
N HIS A 325 -2.78 -17.36 7.06
CA HIS A 325 -1.62 -16.49 6.83
C HIS A 325 -1.94 -15.02 7.13
N VAL A 326 -0.91 -14.28 7.55
CA VAL A 326 -1.02 -12.83 7.80
C VAL A 326 -1.05 -12.10 6.47
N LEU A 327 -2.13 -11.34 6.18
CA LEU A 327 -2.29 -10.63 4.91
C LEU A 327 -1.48 -9.32 4.85
N SER A 328 -1.75 -8.40 5.77
CA SER A 328 -1.01 -7.14 5.94
C SER A 328 0.21 -7.39 6.82
N HIS A 329 1.14 -8.20 6.30
CA HIS A 329 2.28 -8.75 7.01
C HIS A 329 3.29 -7.69 7.47
N ASP A 330 3.49 -6.68 6.66
CA ASP A 330 4.42 -5.56 6.81
C ASP A 330 4.30 -4.85 8.17
N PHE A 331 3.07 -4.60 8.63
CA PHE A 331 2.84 -3.96 9.93
C PHE A 331 3.23 -4.87 11.10
N ILE A 332 3.00 -6.17 10.92
CA ILE A 332 3.37 -7.18 11.91
C ILE A 332 4.88 -7.36 11.93
N GLU A 333 5.55 -7.43 10.77
CA GLU A 333 7.00 -7.55 10.68
C GLU A 333 7.73 -6.40 11.38
N ALA A 334 7.27 -5.15 11.21
CA ALA A 334 7.79 -4.01 11.97
C ALA A 334 7.59 -4.17 13.48
N ALA A 335 6.41 -4.62 13.91
CA ALA A 335 6.12 -4.86 15.32
C ALA A 335 6.96 -6.00 15.91
N LEU A 336 7.23 -7.04 15.13
CA LEU A 336 8.05 -8.19 15.51
C LEU A 336 9.55 -7.84 15.57
N LEU A 337 10.06 -7.08 14.61
CA LEU A 337 11.41 -6.49 14.68
C LEU A 337 11.56 -5.68 15.96
N ARG A 338 10.55 -4.86 16.28
CA ARG A 338 10.55 -4.06 17.50
C ARG A 338 10.52 -4.91 18.76
N ARG A 339 9.72 -5.99 18.77
CA ARG A 339 9.67 -6.98 19.86
C ARG A 339 11.01 -7.69 20.06
N ALA A 340 11.74 -7.96 18.97
CA ALA A 340 13.07 -8.58 18.99
C ALA A 340 14.21 -7.61 19.38
N GLY A 341 13.88 -6.37 19.79
CA GLY A 341 14.86 -5.40 20.30
C GLY A 341 15.49 -4.51 19.23
N TRP A 342 15.10 -4.64 17.96
CA TRP A 342 15.54 -3.75 16.89
C TRP A 342 14.77 -2.43 16.91
N GLY A 343 15.39 -1.39 16.36
CA GLY A 343 14.73 -0.13 16.06
C GLY A 343 14.12 -0.16 14.66
N VAL A 344 12.91 0.40 14.54
CA VAL A 344 12.22 0.66 13.27
C VAL A 344 12.05 2.17 13.14
N ARG A 345 12.60 2.76 12.09
CA ARG A 345 12.63 4.22 11.88
C ARG A 345 11.92 4.59 10.59
N PHE A 346 11.33 5.77 10.55
CA PHE A 346 10.68 6.33 9.38
C PHE A 346 11.39 7.64 9.00
N ASP A 347 12.02 7.67 7.83
CA ASP A 347 12.87 8.77 7.37
C ASP A 347 12.14 9.56 6.28
N CYS A 348 11.52 10.67 6.68
CA CYS A 348 10.67 11.51 5.80
C CYS A 348 11.44 12.42 4.85
N ASP A 349 12.77 12.51 4.97
CA ASP A 349 13.62 13.43 4.22
C ASP A 349 14.28 12.78 2.99
N ILE A 350 14.22 11.45 2.89
CA ILE A 350 14.72 10.71 1.73
C ILE A 350 13.75 10.94 0.56
N GLY A 351 14.09 11.91 -0.29
CA GLY A 351 13.36 12.21 -1.51
C GLY A 351 13.61 11.19 -2.63
N ALA A 352 13.01 11.44 -3.79
CA ALA A 352 13.14 10.61 -4.98
C ALA A 352 12.89 9.11 -4.76
N SER A 353 11.87 8.81 -3.97
CA SER A 353 11.31 7.49 -3.72
C SER A 353 9.86 7.53 -4.19
N PHE A 354 9.52 6.73 -5.20
CA PHE A 354 8.29 6.89 -5.98
C PHE A 354 7.48 5.60 -6.04
N GLU A 355 6.17 5.77 -6.21
CA GLU A 355 5.17 4.72 -6.43
C GLU A 355 4.05 5.24 -7.35
N GLU A 356 3.21 4.36 -7.89
CA GLU A 356 2.01 4.73 -8.63
C GLU A 356 0.75 4.46 -7.77
N ALA A 357 -0.31 5.24 -8.00
CA ALA A 357 -1.57 5.09 -7.26
C ALA A 357 -2.65 4.45 -8.15
N PRO A 358 -3.67 3.79 -7.56
CA PRO A 358 -4.78 3.26 -8.32
C PRO A 358 -5.46 4.38 -9.13
N PRO A 359 -5.79 4.14 -10.40
CA PRO A 359 -6.19 5.19 -11.33
C PRO A 359 -7.66 5.62 -11.15
N SER A 360 -8.55 4.78 -10.60
CA SER A 360 -9.96 5.13 -10.43
C SER A 360 -10.47 4.89 -9.01
N LEU A 361 -11.66 5.41 -8.70
CA LEU A 361 -12.36 5.16 -7.44
C LEU A 361 -12.64 3.66 -7.24
N VAL A 362 -12.98 2.95 -8.32
CA VAL A 362 -13.30 1.51 -8.25
C VAL A 362 -12.05 0.70 -7.93
N ASP A 363 -10.90 1.05 -8.51
CA ASP A 363 -9.63 0.37 -8.24
C ASP A 363 -9.21 0.53 -6.78
N VAL A 364 -9.45 1.71 -6.19
CA VAL A 364 -9.26 1.91 -4.74
C VAL A 364 -10.19 1.03 -3.93
N LEU A 365 -11.49 0.96 -4.25
CA LEU A 365 -12.44 0.11 -3.51
C LEU A 365 -12.08 -1.38 -3.60
N VAL A 366 -11.57 -1.85 -4.74
CA VAL A 366 -11.09 -3.23 -4.92
C VAL A 366 -9.84 -3.47 -4.06
N ARG A 367 -8.88 -2.54 -4.08
CA ARG A 367 -7.65 -2.64 -3.26
C ARG A 367 -7.97 -2.62 -1.77
N ASP A 368 -8.84 -1.71 -1.34
CA ASP A 368 -9.27 -1.53 0.05
C ASP A 368 -9.88 -2.79 0.64
N ARG A 369 -10.51 -3.65 -0.16
CA ARG A 369 -11.09 -4.89 0.35
C ARG A 369 -10.07 -5.78 1.06
N ARG A 370 -8.89 -5.95 0.44
CA ARG A 370 -7.80 -6.78 1.01
C ARG A 370 -7.15 -6.09 2.21
N TRP A 371 -6.91 -4.79 2.11
CA TRP A 371 -6.32 -4.01 3.19
C TRP A 371 -7.23 -3.94 4.41
N CYS A 372 -8.55 -3.78 4.21
CA CYS A 372 -9.53 -3.82 5.29
C CYS A 372 -9.51 -5.16 6.01
N GLN A 373 -9.51 -6.28 5.28
CA GLN A 373 -9.43 -7.59 5.91
C GLN A 373 -8.13 -7.76 6.70
N GLY A 374 -6.98 -7.41 6.12
CA GLY A 374 -5.68 -7.51 6.79
C GLY A 374 -5.61 -6.66 8.06
N ASN A 375 -6.12 -5.42 8.01
CA ASN A 375 -6.18 -4.56 9.19
C ASN A 375 -7.14 -5.10 10.26
N LEU A 376 -8.30 -5.64 9.89
CA LEU A 376 -9.20 -6.29 10.86
C LEU A 376 -8.57 -7.57 11.45
N GLN A 377 -7.77 -8.31 10.67
CA GLN A 377 -7.01 -9.47 11.15
C GLN A 377 -5.96 -9.09 12.20
N HIS A 378 -5.41 -7.87 12.16
CA HIS A 378 -4.47 -7.36 13.18
C HIS A 378 -5.05 -7.30 14.60
N SER A 379 -6.38 -7.36 14.76
CA SER A 379 -7.02 -7.50 16.07
C SER A 379 -6.46 -8.68 16.88
N ARG A 380 -6.02 -9.76 16.20
CA ARG A 380 -5.38 -10.94 16.78
C ARG A 380 -4.02 -10.63 17.45
N PHE A 381 -3.39 -9.51 17.11
CA PHE A 381 -2.09 -9.10 17.63
C PHE A 381 -2.17 -7.96 18.65
N LEU A 382 -3.32 -7.29 18.84
CA LEU A 382 -3.43 -6.17 19.78
C LEU A 382 -3.00 -6.54 21.21
N LEU A 383 -3.38 -7.74 21.66
CA LEU A 383 -3.05 -8.30 22.97
C LEU A 383 -1.82 -9.21 22.95
N ALA A 384 -1.05 -9.21 21.85
CA ALA A 384 0.18 -9.98 21.76
C ALA A 384 1.17 -9.52 22.85
N ARG A 385 1.83 -10.49 23.46
CA ARG A 385 2.87 -10.25 24.47
C ARG A 385 4.12 -9.69 23.79
N GLY A 386 4.85 -8.84 24.50
CA GLY A 386 6.11 -8.25 24.02
C GLY A 386 5.99 -7.11 22.99
N LEU A 387 4.80 -6.81 22.46
CA LEU A 387 4.63 -5.65 21.58
C LEU A 387 4.75 -4.32 22.34
N SER A 388 5.38 -3.34 21.69
CA SER A 388 5.48 -1.98 22.24
C SER A 388 4.14 -1.25 22.19
N GLY A 389 3.93 -0.27 23.09
CA GLY A 389 2.70 0.53 23.09
C GLY A 389 2.45 1.26 21.76
N ALA A 390 3.52 1.77 21.12
CA ALA A 390 3.43 2.39 19.80
C ALA A 390 3.01 1.40 18.72
N SER A 391 3.56 0.17 18.73
CA SER A 391 3.15 -0.89 17.80
C SER A 391 1.68 -1.26 17.98
N ARG A 392 1.19 -1.37 19.23
CA ARG A 392 -0.23 -1.64 19.49
C ARG A 392 -1.14 -0.52 19.00
N LEU A 393 -0.76 0.74 19.26
CA LEU A 393 -1.49 1.89 18.77
C LEU A 393 -1.51 1.92 17.25
N HIS A 394 -0.41 1.53 16.60
CA HIS A 394 -0.36 1.43 15.14
C HIS A 394 -1.35 0.40 14.58
N LEU A 395 -1.39 -0.81 15.15
CA LEU A 395 -2.36 -1.84 14.77
C LEU A 395 -3.81 -1.37 15.03
N LEU A 396 -4.05 -0.69 16.16
CA LEU A 396 -5.35 -0.12 16.48
C LEU A 396 -5.75 0.97 15.47
N THR A 397 -4.80 1.81 15.05
CA THR A 397 -5.05 2.86 14.05
C THR A 397 -5.41 2.27 12.69
N GLY A 398 -4.78 1.17 12.29
CA GLY A 398 -5.14 0.43 11.07
C GLY A 398 -6.54 -0.19 11.13
N ILE A 399 -6.95 -0.71 12.29
CA ILE A 399 -8.33 -1.21 12.49
C ILE A 399 -9.35 -0.06 12.42
N LEU A 400 -9.07 1.05 13.14
CA LEU A 400 -9.95 2.20 13.22
C LEU A 400 -10.06 2.96 11.89
N SER A 401 -9.06 2.93 11.01
CA SER A 401 -9.18 3.56 9.69
C SER A 401 -10.31 2.98 8.84
N TYR A 402 -10.70 1.72 9.07
CA TYR A 402 -11.84 1.09 8.39
C TYR A 402 -13.11 1.10 9.26
N LEU A 403 -13.02 0.86 10.57
CA LEU A 403 -14.20 0.91 11.45
C LEU A 403 -14.79 2.32 11.56
N SER A 404 -13.98 3.38 11.39
CA SER A 404 -14.44 4.77 11.35
C SER A 404 -15.54 4.98 10.29
N ALA A 405 -15.45 4.33 9.12
CA ALA A 405 -16.50 4.40 8.10
C ALA A 405 -17.85 3.85 8.61
N VAL A 406 -17.82 2.75 9.37
CA VAL A 406 -19.02 2.15 9.98
C VAL A 406 -19.59 3.07 11.06
N PHE A 407 -18.73 3.64 11.89
CA PHE A 407 -19.14 4.58 12.93
C PHE A 407 -19.74 5.86 12.34
N TRP A 408 -19.16 6.39 11.26
CA TRP A 408 -19.72 7.52 10.52
C TRP A 408 -21.09 7.23 9.94
N LEU A 409 -21.27 6.07 9.30
CA LEU A 409 -22.59 5.63 8.84
C LEU A 409 -23.57 5.50 10.01
N GLY A 410 -23.12 4.96 11.14
CA GLY A 410 -23.89 4.88 12.39
C GLY A 410 -24.36 6.25 12.89
N LEU A 411 -23.49 7.27 12.85
CA LEU A 411 -23.87 8.64 13.22
C LEU A 411 -24.95 9.22 12.31
N VAL A 412 -24.86 8.99 11.00
CA VAL A 412 -25.88 9.45 10.04
C VAL A 412 -27.22 8.78 10.33
N LEU A 413 -27.23 7.47 10.54
CA LEU A 413 -28.46 6.71 10.80
C LEU A 413 -29.08 7.03 12.16
N LEU A 414 -28.26 7.12 13.22
CA LEU A 414 -28.74 7.52 14.55
C LEU A 414 -29.22 8.96 14.57
N GLY A 415 -28.52 9.88 13.89
CA GLY A 415 -28.95 11.27 13.75
C GLY A 415 -30.30 11.37 13.05
N LEU A 416 -30.50 10.62 11.97
CA LEU A 416 -31.79 10.55 11.28
C LEU A 416 -32.89 9.95 12.17
N ALA A 417 -32.58 8.90 12.94
CA ALA A 417 -33.52 8.27 13.86
C ALA A 417 -33.91 9.22 15.01
N ILE A 418 -32.97 9.99 15.56
CA ILE A 418 -33.24 11.02 16.57
C ILE A 418 -34.15 12.11 15.98
N ALA A 419 -33.88 12.57 14.75
CA ALA A 419 -34.71 13.57 14.08
C ALA A 419 -36.14 13.06 13.82
N LEU A 420 -36.29 11.80 13.41
CA LEU A 420 -37.58 11.16 13.23
C LEU A 420 -38.32 10.98 14.57
N GLN A 421 -37.62 10.58 15.63
CA GLN A 421 -38.22 10.50 16.97
C GLN A 421 -38.72 11.87 17.43
N ALA A 422 -37.93 12.93 17.21
CA ALA A 422 -38.29 14.30 17.57
C ALA A 422 -39.50 14.83 16.78
N SER A 423 -39.71 14.39 15.53
CA SER A 423 -40.88 14.79 14.75
C SER A 423 -42.16 14.02 15.14
N LEU A 424 -42.03 12.82 15.70
CA LEU A 424 -43.14 11.96 16.10
C LEU A 424 -43.55 12.13 17.58
N VAL A 425 -42.61 12.49 18.46
CA VAL A 425 -42.87 12.68 19.89
C VAL A 425 -43.33 14.12 20.14
N ARG A 426 -44.52 14.29 20.71
CA ARG A 426 -45.00 15.61 21.14
C ARG A 426 -44.15 16.10 22.33
N PRO A 427 -43.65 17.35 22.31
CA PRO A 427 -42.90 17.88 23.44
C PRO A 427 -43.79 17.97 24.68
N GLU A 428 -43.33 17.34 25.77
CA GLU A 428 -44.02 17.36 27.05
C GLU A 428 -43.50 18.56 27.87
N TYR A 429 -44.19 19.70 27.76
CA TYR A 429 -43.75 20.96 28.35
C TYR A 429 -43.85 21.00 29.89
N PHE A 430 -44.59 20.04 30.48
CA PHE A 430 -44.88 19.95 31.91
C PHE A 430 -44.75 18.50 32.41
N ALA A 431 -43.53 17.95 32.40
CA ALA A 431 -43.25 16.61 32.92
C ALA A 431 -43.42 16.50 34.46
N GLN A 432 -43.42 17.63 35.17
CA GLN A 432 -43.74 17.78 36.59
C GLN A 432 -44.57 19.07 36.78
N PRO A 433 -45.39 19.19 37.84
CA PRO A 433 -46.12 20.43 38.11
C PRO A 433 -45.12 21.57 38.40
N ALA A 434 -44.87 22.40 37.39
CA ALA A 434 -43.95 23.52 37.42
C ALA A 434 -44.64 24.78 36.86
N LEU A 435 -44.31 25.93 37.42
CA LEU A 435 -44.85 27.23 37.00
C LEU A 435 -44.32 27.70 35.63
N PHE A 436 -43.23 27.08 35.14
CA PHE A 436 -42.60 27.42 33.87
C PHE A 436 -42.44 26.17 33.01
N PRO A 437 -42.74 26.25 31.70
CA PRO A 437 -42.56 25.12 30.79
C PRO A 437 -41.07 24.78 30.64
N THR A 438 -40.75 23.49 30.64
CA THR A 438 -39.42 23.03 30.19
C THR A 438 -39.40 23.08 28.68
N TRP A 439 -38.78 24.10 28.11
CA TRP A 439 -38.59 24.19 26.67
C TRP A 439 -37.51 23.18 26.23
N PRO A 440 -37.84 22.18 25.40
CA PRO A 440 -36.84 21.27 24.85
C PRO A 440 -36.13 21.98 23.70
N VAL A 441 -35.31 22.99 24.02
CA VAL A 441 -34.51 23.73 23.04
C VAL A 441 -33.21 22.97 22.88
N PHE A 442 -32.95 22.43 21.68
CA PHE A 442 -31.60 22.05 21.29
C PHE A 442 -30.73 23.30 21.28
N ASP A 443 -29.57 23.27 21.95
CA ASP A 443 -28.61 24.38 21.94
C ASP A 443 -27.95 24.50 20.55
N ALA A 444 -28.67 25.13 19.63
CA ALA A 444 -28.28 25.27 18.23
C ALA A 444 -27.06 26.18 18.05
N GLU A 445 -26.79 27.09 18.98
CA GLU A 445 -25.57 27.89 18.96
C GLU A 445 -24.34 27.03 19.30
N ARG A 446 -24.41 26.26 20.39
CA ARG A 446 -23.35 25.33 20.77
C ARG A 446 -23.11 24.27 19.70
N ALA A 447 -24.16 23.73 19.09
CA ALA A 447 -24.04 22.78 17.99
C ALA A 447 -23.34 23.39 16.76
N ARG A 448 -23.63 24.65 16.42
CA ARG A 448 -22.95 25.39 15.34
C ARG A 448 -21.46 25.62 15.64
N TRP A 449 -21.12 26.02 16.87
CA TRP A 449 -19.72 26.18 17.29
C TRP A 449 -18.96 24.87 17.28
N LEU A 450 -19.54 23.81 17.82
CA LEU A 450 -18.94 22.47 17.81
C LEU A 450 -18.71 21.99 16.38
N PHE A 451 -19.65 22.22 15.47
CA PHE A 451 -19.47 21.92 14.04
C PHE A 451 -18.32 22.72 13.43
N GLY A 452 -18.25 24.04 13.68
CA GLY A 452 -17.17 24.90 13.18
C GLY A 452 -15.79 24.44 13.64
N ILE A 453 -15.65 24.09 14.93
CA ILE A 453 -14.41 23.55 15.50
C ILE A 453 -14.10 22.18 14.89
N SER A 454 -15.09 21.29 14.78
CA SER A 454 -14.92 19.97 14.16
C SER A 454 -14.40 20.10 12.72
N MET A 455 -14.97 21.03 11.95
CA MET A 455 -14.56 21.29 10.58
C MET A 455 -13.13 21.86 10.51
N ALA A 456 -12.77 22.77 11.42
CA ALA A 456 -11.42 23.29 11.53
C ALA A 456 -10.41 22.17 11.83
N VAL A 457 -10.72 21.27 12.75
CA VAL A 457 -9.87 20.12 13.11
C VAL A 457 -9.72 19.16 11.93
N ILE A 458 -10.81 18.84 11.22
CA ILE A 458 -10.80 17.94 10.04
C ILE A 458 -9.98 18.54 8.89
N LEU A 459 -10.12 19.84 8.63
CA LEU A 459 -9.45 20.50 7.51
C LEU A 459 -8.02 20.95 7.82
N ALA A 460 -7.64 21.05 9.10
CA ALA A 460 -6.34 21.56 9.53
C ALA A 460 -5.13 20.87 8.87
N PRO A 461 -5.07 19.53 8.69
CA PRO A 461 -3.94 18.89 7.99
C PRO A 461 -3.74 19.43 6.57
N LYS A 462 -4.83 19.77 5.87
CA LYS A 462 -4.78 20.36 4.54
C LYS A 462 -4.22 21.79 4.59
N TRP A 463 -4.70 22.57 5.56
CA TRP A 463 -4.17 23.91 5.84
C TRP A 463 -2.68 23.89 6.18
N PHE A 464 -2.22 22.98 7.03
CA PHE A 464 -0.80 22.83 7.38
C PHE A 464 0.07 22.55 6.15
N GLY A 465 -0.37 21.64 5.26
CA GLY A 465 0.34 21.35 4.02
C GLY A 465 0.40 22.57 3.09
N GLY A 466 -0.71 23.29 2.94
CA GLY A 466 -0.81 24.52 2.16
C GLY A 466 0.09 25.63 2.71
N VAL A 467 0.06 25.89 4.01
CA VAL A 467 0.92 26.88 4.69
C VAL A 467 2.39 26.53 4.51
N LEU A 468 2.79 25.27 4.69
CA LEU A 468 4.19 24.87 4.47
C LEU A 468 4.61 25.02 3.01
N ALA A 469 3.71 24.80 2.05
CA ALA A 469 3.99 25.07 0.65
C ALA A 469 4.19 26.57 0.40
N LEU A 470 3.36 27.43 0.98
CA LEU A 470 3.48 28.89 0.89
C LEU A 470 4.79 29.42 1.51
N LEU A 471 5.21 28.87 2.65
CA LEU A 471 6.47 29.23 3.32
C LEU A 471 7.73 28.80 2.54
N GLN A 472 7.59 27.99 1.49
CA GLN A 472 8.70 27.43 0.73
C GLN A 472 8.57 27.80 -0.76
N PRO A 473 9.23 28.89 -1.24
CA PRO A 473 9.03 29.40 -2.60
C PRO A 473 9.20 28.36 -3.71
N ARG A 474 10.19 27.47 -3.57
CA ARG A 474 10.41 26.36 -4.53
C ARG A 474 9.25 25.38 -4.57
N ARG A 475 8.67 25.05 -3.41
CA ARG A 475 7.54 24.13 -3.28
C ARG A 475 6.26 24.78 -3.79
N LEU A 476 6.00 26.04 -3.41
CA LEU A 476 4.90 26.86 -3.93
C LEU A 476 4.88 26.88 -5.46
N MET A 477 6.02 27.18 -6.06
CA MET A 477 6.15 27.20 -7.52
C MET A 477 5.96 25.80 -8.13
N GLY A 478 6.39 24.74 -7.44
CA GLY A 478 6.13 23.35 -7.86
C GLY A 478 4.63 23.03 -7.99
N PHE A 479 3.80 23.53 -7.07
CA PHE A 479 2.34 23.36 -7.09
C PHE A 479 1.60 24.31 -8.06
N GLY A 480 2.30 25.10 -8.86
CA GLY A 480 1.69 26.06 -9.80
C GLY A 480 1.62 27.50 -9.29
N GLY A 481 2.21 27.81 -8.14
CA GLY A 481 2.31 29.18 -7.62
C GLY A 481 1.17 29.60 -6.68
N PRO A 482 1.12 30.89 -6.28
CA PRO A 482 0.22 31.39 -5.24
C PRO A 482 -1.27 31.35 -5.61
N LEU A 483 -1.61 31.27 -6.90
CA LEU A 483 -3.01 31.19 -7.36
C LEU A 483 -3.48 29.74 -7.54
N LEU A 484 -2.69 28.90 -8.21
CA LEU A 484 -3.08 27.52 -8.51
C LEU A 484 -3.01 26.60 -7.28
N LEU A 485 -2.15 26.89 -6.30
CA LEU A 485 -2.11 26.14 -5.05
C LEU A 485 -3.44 26.21 -4.28
N PRO A 486 -3.98 27.40 -3.89
CA PRO A 486 -5.25 27.47 -3.17
C PRO A 486 -6.42 26.93 -3.99
N LEU A 487 -6.44 27.14 -5.31
CA LEU A 487 -7.47 26.57 -6.17
C LEU A 487 -7.41 25.03 -6.18
N SER A 488 -6.20 24.45 -6.23
CA SER A 488 -6.00 23.00 -6.13
C SER A 488 -6.39 22.45 -4.76
N LEU A 489 -6.08 23.17 -3.66
CA LEU A 489 -6.53 22.80 -2.31
C LEU A 489 -8.06 22.79 -2.21
N LEU A 490 -8.73 23.79 -2.80
CA LEU A 490 -10.18 23.87 -2.85
C LEU A 490 -10.77 22.73 -3.69
N THR A 491 -10.28 22.52 -4.92
CA THR A 491 -10.72 21.43 -5.80
C THR A 491 -10.52 20.07 -5.12
N GLU A 492 -9.36 19.85 -4.49
CA GLU A 492 -9.09 18.61 -3.75
C GLU A 492 -10.05 18.44 -2.58
N THR A 493 -10.32 19.51 -1.82
CA THR A 493 -11.24 19.47 -0.68
C THR A 493 -12.67 19.17 -1.10
N LEU A 494 -13.16 19.78 -2.17
CA LEU A 494 -14.50 19.52 -2.70
C LEU A 494 -14.62 18.08 -3.22
N LEU A 495 -13.66 17.62 -4.02
CA LEU A 495 -13.69 16.26 -4.58
C LEU A 495 -13.54 15.20 -3.49
N SER A 496 -12.60 15.35 -2.56
CA SER A 496 -12.44 14.40 -1.44
C SER A 496 -13.67 14.37 -0.53
N ALA A 497 -14.32 15.51 -0.28
CA ALA A 497 -15.58 15.56 0.46
C ALA A 497 -16.72 14.83 -0.26
N LEU A 498 -16.80 14.93 -1.60
CA LEU A 498 -17.80 14.20 -2.40
C LEU A 498 -17.51 12.70 -2.48
N TYR A 499 -16.23 12.29 -2.52
CA TYR A 499 -15.84 10.87 -2.53
C TYR A 499 -16.00 10.20 -1.15
N ALA A 500 -15.84 10.94 -0.06
CA ALA A 500 -15.89 10.41 1.31
C ALA A 500 -17.15 9.59 1.62
N PRO A 501 -18.39 10.04 1.34
CA PRO A 501 -19.61 9.25 1.54
C PRO A 501 -19.65 7.94 0.73
N ILE A 502 -19.10 7.95 -0.50
CA ILE A 502 -19.05 6.75 -1.35
C ILE A 502 -18.08 5.73 -0.74
N LEU A 503 -16.90 6.19 -0.32
CA LEU A 503 -15.92 5.36 0.39
C LEU A 503 -16.49 4.85 1.72
N MET A 504 -17.22 5.69 2.46
CA MET A 504 -17.87 5.32 3.73
C MET A 504 -18.79 4.10 3.55
N LEU A 505 -19.68 4.12 2.55
CA LEU A 505 -20.56 2.98 2.27
C LEU A 505 -19.80 1.77 1.74
N GLY A 506 -18.84 1.98 0.84
CA GLY A 506 -18.00 0.92 0.28
C GLY A 506 -17.21 0.18 1.36
N GLN A 507 -16.51 0.91 2.22
CA GLN A 507 -15.72 0.37 3.32
C GLN A 507 -16.61 -0.27 4.39
N SER A 508 -17.76 0.33 4.72
CA SER A 508 -18.72 -0.27 5.66
C SER A 508 -19.23 -1.64 5.17
N ARG A 509 -19.52 -1.75 3.87
CA ARG A 509 -19.89 -3.03 3.24
C ARG A 509 -18.77 -4.05 3.34
N VAL A 510 -17.51 -3.65 3.12
CA VAL A 510 -16.35 -4.53 3.24
C VAL A 510 -16.18 -5.01 4.67
N VAL A 511 -16.21 -4.13 5.68
CA VAL A 511 -16.13 -4.48 7.11
C VAL A 511 -17.20 -5.50 7.45
N TRP A 512 -18.46 -5.24 7.07
CA TRP A 512 -19.56 -6.17 7.29
C TRP A 512 -19.34 -7.54 6.63
N SER A 513 -18.75 -7.57 5.43
CA SER A 513 -18.45 -8.83 4.74
C SER A 513 -17.38 -9.66 5.45
N VAL A 514 -16.33 -9.01 5.98
CA VAL A 514 -15.26 -9.65 6.76
C VAL A 514 -15.80 -10.19 8.08
N LEU A 515 -16.64 -9.40 8.79
CA LEU A 515 -17.27 -9.84 10.04
C LEU A 515 -18.19 -11.06 9.84
N ARG A 516 -18.80 -11.20 8.66
CA ARG A 516 -19.58 -12.38 8.26
C ARG A 516 -18.73 -13.57 7.80
N GLY A 517 -17.41 -13.49 7.89
CA GLY A 517 -16.50 -14.58 7.52
C GLY A 517 -16.21 -14.70 6.03
N LYS A 518 -16.53 -13.68 5.21
CA LYS A 518 -16.18 -13.71 3.77
C LYS A 518 -14.74 -13.29 3.56
N ASP A 519 -13.97 -14.13 2.88
CA ASP A 519 -12.62 -13.80 2.45
C ASP A 519 -12.63 -12.79 1.29
N ALA A 520 -11.62 -11.92 1.26
CA ALA A 520 -11.42 -10.95 0.18
C ALA A 520 -10.93 -11.63 -1.10
N GLY A 521 -10.24 -12.76 -0.97
CA GLY A 521 -9.54 -13.40 -2.07
C GLY A 521 -8.43 -12.51 -2.64
N TRP A 522 -7.86 -12.93 -3.77
CA TRP A 522 -6.94 -12.13 -4.56
C TRP A 522 -7.58 -11.83 -5.91
N GLN A 523 -7.97 -10.58 -6.12
CA GLN A 523 -8.46 -10.09 -7.40
C GLN A 523 -7.33 -9.32 -8.09
N PRO A 524 -7.08 -9.54 -9.39
CA PRO A 524 -6.11 -8.76 -10.15
C PRO A 524 -6.45 -7.27 -10.05
N GLN A 525 -5.43 -6.44 -9.81
CA GLN A 525 -5.59 -4.99 -9.92
C GLN A 525 -5.52 -4.63 -11.40
N SER A 526 -6.50 -3.87 -11.91
CA SER A 526 -6.37 -3.25 -13.24
C SER A 526 -5.31 -2.16 -13.16
N ARG A 527 -4.34 -2.21 -14.07
CA ARG A 527 -3.24 -1.24 -14.18
C ARG A 527 -3.33 -0.38 -15.45
N ASP A 528 -4.45 -0.47 -16.16
CA ASP A 528 -4.81 0.43 -17.25
C ASP A 528 -5.16 1.82 -16.72
N ASP A 529 -5.58 2.75 -17.58
CA ASP A 529 -5.88 4.12 -17.15
C ASP A 529 -7.12 4.27 -16.25
N GLY A 530 -7.73 3.16 -15.83
CA GLY A 530 -8.91 3.08 -14.96
C GLY A 530 -10.19 3.59 -15.63
N ALA A 531 -10.20 3.76 -16.96
CA ALA A 531 -11.38 4.25 -17.66
C ALA A 531 -12.53 3.23 -17.59
N LEU A 532 -13.62 3.63 -16.93
CA LEU A 532 -14.85 2.85 -16.88
C LEU A 532 -15.86 3.35 -17.93
N SER A 533 -16.63 2.42 -18.48
CA SER A 533 -17.85 2.73 -19.23
C SER A 533 -18.94 3.20 -18.27
N VAL A 534 -19.88 4.02 -18.76
CA VAL A 534 -21.00 4.53 -17.93
C VAL A 534 -21.85 3.38 -17.39
N GLY A 535 -22.11 2.35 -18.22
CA GLY A 535 -22.86 1.17 -17.80
C GLY A 535 -22.18 0.37 -16.69
N THR A 536 -20.85 0.29 -16.68
CA THR A 536 -20.12 -0.32 -15.57
C THR A 536 -20.16 0.54 -14.31
N ALA A 537 -19.95 1.86 -14.43
CA ALA A 537 -20.07 2.78 -13.29
C ALA A 537 -21.47 2.74 -12.65
N LEU A 538 -22.53 2.68 -13.47
CA LEU A 538 -23.91 2.54 -13.00
C LEU A 538 -24.12 1.23 -12.24
N ARG A 539 -23.69 0.08 -12.80
CA ARG A 539 -23.82 -1.22 -12.13
C ARG A 539 -23.04 -1.28 -10.81
N THR A 540 -21.92 -0.60 -10.71
CA THR A 540 -21.12 -0.54 -9.47
C THR A 540 -21.73 0.37 -8.41
N HIS A 541 -22.30 1.52 -8.80
CA HIS A 541 -22.70 2.58 -7.87
C HIS A 541 -24.20 2.85 -7.73
N TRP A 542 -25.09 2.16 -8.46
CA TRP A 542 -26.55 2.40 -8.36
C TRP A 542 -27.07 2.30 -6.91
N GLY A 543 -26.55 1.37 -6.11
CA GLY A 543 -26.93 1.19 -4.71
C GLY A 543 -26.52 2.38 -3.83
N HIS A 544 -25.39 3.03 -4.14
CA HIS A 544 -24.95 4.25 -3.45
C HIS A 544 -25.88 5.43 -3.81
N THR A 545 -26.19 5.61 -5.10
CA THR A 545 -27.13 6.64 -5.55
C THR A 545 -28.52 6.44 -4.95
N LEU A 546 -29.05 5.21 -4.93
CA LEU A 546 -30.36 4.90 -4.36
C LEU A 546 -30.39 5.18 -2.85
N PHE A 547 -29.35 4.79 -2.11
CA PHE A 547 -29.25 5.09 -0.68
C PHE A 547 -29.16 6.60 -0.44
N GLY A 548 -28.37 7.33 -1.23
CA GLY A 548 -28.29 8.79 -1.17
C GLY A 548 -29.63 9.48 -1.46
N ALA A 549 -30.37 9.02 -2.46
CA ALA A 549 -31.70 9.52 -2.81
C ALA A 549 -32.72 9.25 -1.69
N THR A 550 -32.70 8.05 -1.12
CA THR A 550 -33.59 7.66 -0.02
C THR A 550 -33.30 8.50 1.23
N LEU A 551 -32.03 8.68 1.57
CA LEU A 551 -31.60 9.50 2.71
C LEU A 551 -31.99 10.97 2.49
N ALA A 552 -31.75 11.52 1.30
CA ALA A 552 -32.13 12.88 0.93
C ALA A 552 -33.64 13.11 1.02
N ALA A 553 -34.44 12.20 0.45
CA ALA A 553 -35.89 12.29 0.49
C ALA A 553 -36.41 12.20 1.94
N THR A 554 -35.91 11.25 2.72
CA THR A 554 -36.30 11.08 4.12
C THR A 554 -35.97 12.33 4.93
N ALA A 555 -34.78 12.89 4.78
CA ALA A 555 -34.38 14.11 5.45
C ALA A 555 -35.28 15.30 5.07
N TRP A 556 -35.60 15.45 3.78
CA TRP A 556 -36.47 16.51 3.28
C TRP A 556 -37.89 16.44 3.87
N PHE A 557 -38.47 15.23 3.94
CA PHE A 557 -39.81 15.03 4.49
C PHE A 557 -39.86 15.14 6.02
N ILE A 558 -38.75 14.91 6.73
CA ILE A 558 -38.66 15.16 8.19
C ILE A 558 -38.52 16.66 8.46
N HIS A 559 -37.47 17.29 7.91
CA HIS A 559 -37.23 18.72 8.08
C HIS A 559 -36.30 19.26 6.97
N PRO A 560 -36.66 20.31 6.21
CA PRO A 560 -35.82 20.85 5.15
C PRO A 560 -34.40 21.28 5.60
N GLU A 561 -34.24 21.78 6.83
CA GLU A 561 -32.92 22.13 7.37
C GLU A 561 -32.02 20.90 7.56
N LEU A 562 -32.60 19.73 7.93
CA LEU A 562 -31.86 18.47 8.04
C LEU A 562 -31.38 18.00 6.67
N PHE A 563 -32.18 18.20 5.62
CA PHE A 563 -31.76 17.94 4.24
C PHE A 563 -30.56 18.79 3.85
N LEU A 564 -30.58 20.10 4.13
CA LEU A 564 -29.44 20.99 3.86
C LEU A 564 -28.20 20.58 4.66
N TRP A 565 -28.38 20.14 5.91
CA TRP A 565 -27.29 19.64 6.74
C TRP A 565 -26.65 18.36 6.20
N LEU A 566 -27.46 17.44 5.68
CA LEU A 566 -27.00 16.19 5.10
C LEU A 566 -26.54 16.32 3.64
N LEU A 567 -26.68 17.52 3.04
CA LEU A 567 -26.37 17.75 1.62
C LEU A 567 -24.94 17.34 1.23
N PRO A 568 -23.87 17.62 2.00
CA PRO A 568 -22.52 17.16 1.63
C PRO A 568 -22.42 15.63 1.51
N ILE A 569 -23.19 14.90 2.31
CA ILE A 569 -23.22 13.43 2.30
C ILE A 569 -24.09 12.92 1.15
N THR A 570 -25.32 13.41 1.04
CA THR A 570 -26.28 12.95 0.03
C THR A 570 -25.83 13.35 -1.38
N ALA A 571 -25.22 14.53 -1.57
CA ALA A 571 -24.70 14.96 -2.86
C ALA A 571 -23.59 14.02 -3.37
N GLY A 572 -22.62 13.65 -2.53
CA GLY A 572 -21.58 12.69 -2.90
C GLY A 572 -22.15 11.32 -3.31
N LEU A 573 -23.18 10.85 -2.61
CA LEU A 573 -23.86 9.58 -2.91
C LEU A 573 -24.71 9.65 -4.18
N LEU A 574 -25.49 10.71 -4.37
CA LEU A 574 -26.29 10.95 -5.57
C LEU A 574 -25.40 11.01 -6.81
N LEU A 575 -24.26 11.72 -6.70
CA LEU A 575 -23.27 11.87 -7.75
C LEU A 575 -22.29 10.68 -7.86
N SER A 576 -22.52 9.57 -7.15
CA SER A 576 -21.55 8.47 -7.12
C SER A 576 -21.25 7.86 -8.49
N VAL A 577 -22.26 7.73 -9.37
CA VAL A 577 -22.09 7.25 -10.75
C VAL A 577 -21.26 8.21 -11.60
N PRO A 578 -21.60 9.51 -11.76
CA PRO A 578 -20.79 10.42 -12.56
C PRO A 578 -19.40 10.65 -11.96
N LEU A 579 -19.26 10.70 -10.63
CA LEU A 579 -17.96 10.82 -9.97
C LEU A 579 -17.09 9.59 -10.25
N SER A 580 -17.62 8.37 -10.12
CA SER A 580 -16.90 7.15 -10.46
C SER A 580 -16.48 7.12 -11.94
N TRP A 581 -17.37 7.52 -12.85
CA TRP A 581 -17.04 7.60 -14.27
C TRP A 581 -15.93 8.62 -14.54
N LEU A 582 -16.01 9.82 -13.95
CA LEU A 582 -14.99 10.86 -14.11
C LEU A 582 -13.66 10.51 -13.45
N SER A 583 -13.68 9.64 -12.42
CA SER A 583 -12.51 9.32 -11.60
C SER A 583 -11.33 8.73 -12.41
N GLY A 584 -11.63 7.85 -13.37
CA GLY A 584 -10.64 7.14 -14.19
C GLY A 584 -10.59 7.64 -15.64
N GLY A 585 -9.52 7.27 -16.35
CA GLY A 585 -9.28 7.60 -17.75
C GLY A 585 -8.33 8.79 -17.93
N ALA A 586 -7.25 8.57 -18.68
CA ALA A 586 -6.23 9.61 -18.91
C ALA A 586 -6.83 10.82 -19.67
N ALA A 587 -7.74 10.57 -20.60
CA ALA A 587 -8.42 11.63 -21.36
C ALA A 587 -9.22 12.59 -20.48
N ARG A 588 -9.88 12.06 -19.45
CA ARG A 588 -10.70 12.83 -18.51
C ARG A 588 -9.81 13.63 -17.55
N GLY A 589 -8.66 13.08 -17.16
CA GLY A 589 -7.67 13.77 -16.33
C GLY A 589 -6.93 14.92 -17.03
N ARG A 590 -6.76 14.85 -18.37
CA ARG A 590 -6.07 15.90 -19.16
C ARG A 590 -6.67 17.29 -18.99
N LEU A 591 -7.98 17.40 -18.77
CA LEU A 591 -8.64 18.70 -18.54
C LEU A 591 -8.06 19.42 -17.33
N PHE A 592 -7.91 18.71 -16.20
CA PHE A 592 -7.38 19.28 -14.97
C PHE A 592 -5.90 19.61 -15.08
N ASP A 593 -5.15 18.81 -15.84
CA ASP A 593 -3.75 19.09 -16.14
C ASP A 593 -3.57 20.35 -17.00
N ALA A 594 -4.39 20.50 -18.04
CA ALA A 594 -4.42 21.68 -18.90
C ALA A 594 -4.78 22.96 -18.12
N LEU A 595 -5.71 22.87 -17.17
CA LEU A 595 -6.05 23.97 -16.26
C LEU A 595 -5.00 24.22 -15.17
N GLY A 596 -3.97 23.36 -15.05
CA GLY A 596 -2.94 23.45 -14.02
C GLY A 596 -3.42 23.11 -12.62
N LEU A 597 -4.59 22.49 -12.48
CA LEU A 597 -5.17 22.08 -11.21
C LEU A 597 -4.61 20.74 -10.73
N LEU A 598 -4.55 20.57 -9.40
CA LEU A 598 -4.05 19.37 -8.73
C LEU A 598 -2.63 18.99 -9.16
N ARG A 599 -1.83 19.99 -9.54
CA ARG A 599 -0.46 19.79 -10.03
C ARG A 599 0.48 19.49 -8.87
N ALA A 600 1.24 18.40 -8.95
CA ALA A 600 2.30 18.11 -8.00
C ALA A 600 3.67 18.72 -8.42
N PRO A 601 4.58 19.01 -7.47
CA PRO A 601 5.89 19.57 -7.77
C PRO A 601 6.71 18.78 -8.79
N GLY A 602 6.62 17.45 -8.76
CA GLY A 602 7.31 16.56 -9.68
C GLY A 602 6.82 16.65 -11.14
N GLU A 603 5.65 17.23 -11.40
CA GLU A 603 5.14 17.44 -12.76
C GLU A 603 5.79 18.65 -13.43
N ARG A 604 6.07 19.72 -12.66
CA ARG A 604 6.73 20.93 -13.18
C ARG A 604 8.22 20.72 -13.44
N ARG A 605 8.91 20.05 -12.51
CA ARG A 605 10.32 19.67 -12.66
C ARG A 605 10.46 18.19 -12.40
N LYS A 606 10.36 17.41 -13.48
CA LYS A 606 10.49 15.94 -13.43
C LYS A 606 11.83 15.55 -12.80
N PRO A 607 11.82 14.70 -11.76
CA PRO A 607 13.03 14.10 -11.20
C PRO A 607 13.82 13.37 -12.28
N THR A 608 15.15 13.48 -12.25
CA THR A 608 16.04 12.90 -13.27
C THR A 608 15.80 11.41 -13.50
N ILE A 609 15.55 10.65 -12.43
CA ILE A 609 15.28 9.21 -12.52
C ILE A 609 14.00 8.91 -13.30
N LEU A 610 12.95 9.71 -13.13
CA LEU A 610 11.68 9.53 -13.85
C LEU A 610 11.79 9.96 -15.31
N THR A 611 12.61 10.97 -15.61
CA THR A 611 12.91 11.35 -17.00
C THR A 611 13.67 10.23 -17.70
N ARG A 612 14.71 9.65 -17.06
CA ARG A 612 15.45 8.51 -17.60
C ARG A 612 14.56 7.29 -17.79
N LEU A 613 13.68 7.00 -16.84
CA LEU A 613 12.70 5.92 -16.97
C LEU A 613 11.76 6.16 -18.16
N GLN A 614 11.24 7.37 -18.31
CA GLN A 614 10.39 7.70 -19.45
C GLN A 614 11.11 7.50 -20.78
N SER A 615 12.40 7.85 -20.86
CA SER A 615 13.22 7.59 -22.05
C SER A 615 13.47 6.10 -22.27
N ALA A 616 13.81 5.34 -21.24
CA ALA A 616 14.04 3.90 -21.32
C ALA A 616 12.78 3.14 -21.78
N GLU A 617 11.59 3.51 -21.29
CA GLU A 617 10.33 2.92 -21.74
C GLU A 617 10.01 3.17 -23.23
N GLN A 618 10.65 4.16 -23.85
CA GLN A 618 10.50 4.46 -25.28
C GLN A 618 11.52 3.74 -26.16
N GLU A 619 12.54 3.10 -25.56
CA GLU A 619 13.52 2.33 -26.32
C GLU A 619 12.85 1.12 -26.97
N PRO A 620 13.21 0.76 -28.23
CA PRO A 620 12.60 -0.35 -28.94
C PRO A 620 12.60 -1.68 -28.16
N ALA A 621 13.63 -1.91 -27.35
CA ALA A 621 13.76 -3.09 -26.50
C ALA A 621 12.62 -3.23 -25.47
N PHE A 622 12.02 -2.12 -25.03
CA PHE A 622 10.93 -2.10 -24.04
C PHE A 622 9.59 -1.61 -24.60
N ALA A 623 9.60 -0.97 -25.78
CA ALA A 623 8.42 -0.43 -26.44
C ALA A 623 7.63 -1.46 -27.28
N ALA A 624 8.23 -2.60 -27.62
CA ALA A 624 7.58 -3.66 -28.40
C ALA A 624 6.33 -4.23 -27.69
N GLN A 625 5.25 -4.48 -28.45
CA GLN A 625 4.01 -5.08 -27.95
C GLN A 625 4.22 -6.51 -27.45
N GLU A 626 3.34 -6.94 -26.52
CA GLU A 626 3.25 -8.34 -26.09
C GLU A 626 3.03 -9.24 -27.31
N SER A 627 3.72 -10.39 -27.33
CA SER A 627 3.46 -11.40 -28.35
C SER A 627 2.11 -12.03 -28.05
N TYR A 628 1.20 -12.04 -29.03
CA TYR A 628 -0.12 -12.68 -28.89
C TYR A 628 -0.05 -14.21 -29.08
N ALA A 629 1.14 -14.76 -29.34
CA ALA A 629 1.34 -16.21 -29.38
C ALA A 629 1.30 -16.79 -27.96
N GLY A 630 0.73 -17.99 -27.81
CA GLY A 630 0.69 -18.70 -26.54
C GLY A 630 2.09 -19.10 -26.05
N ALA A 631 2.20 -19.35 -24.75
CA ALA A 631 3.42 -19.75 -24.06
C ALA A 631 4.19 -20.90 -24.74
N LEU A 632 3.52 -21.99 -25.15
CA LEU A 632 4.19 -23.14 -25.76
C LEU A 632 4.68 -22.85 -27.18
N VAL A 633 3.87 -22.17 -27.98
CA VAL A 633 4.27 -21.75 -29.34
C VAL A 633 5.50 -20.85 -29.28
N ARG A 634 5.59 -19.94 -28.30
CA ARG A 634 6.77 -19.09 -28.11
C ARG A 634 8.03 -19.88 -27.78
N LEU A 635 7.92 -20.94 -26.97
CA LEU A 635 9.05 -21.81 -26.66
C LEU A 635 9.45 -22.67 -27.86
N GLN A 636 8.50 -23.04 -28.71
CA GLN A 636 8.78 -23.73 -29.98
C GLN A 636 9.56 -22.83 -30.95
N ASP A 637 9.16 -21.57 -31.06
CA ASP A 637 9.71 -20.61 -32.03
C ASP A 637 11.04 -19.99 -31.58
N ASP A 638 11.32 -19.95 -30.27
CA ASP A 638 12.52 -19.34 -29.68
C ASP A 638 13.34 -20.38 -28.88
N ALA A 639 14.30 -21.00 -29.55
CA ALA A 639 15.16 -22.03 -28.97
C ALA A 639 16.03 -21.50 -27.80
N ASP A 640 16.40 -20.22 -27.81
CA ASP A 640 17.17 -19.63 -26.71
C ASP A 640 16.30 -19.44 -25.47
N LEU A 641 15.04 -19.02 -25.65
CA LEU A 641 14.06 -18.94 -24.57
C LEU A 641 13.78 -20.33 -23.98
N TYR A 642 13.63 -21.36 -24.81
CA TYR A 642 13.43 -22.73 -24.34
C TYR A 642 14.62 -23.26 -23.52
N ARG A 643 15.86 -23.08 -24.00
CA ARG A 643 17.06 -23.47 -23.26
C ARG A 643 17.17 -22.72 -21.94
N TRP A 644 16.89 -21.41 -21.95
CA TRP A 644 16.87 -20.59 -20.74
C TRP A 644 15.86 -21.11 -19.72
N HIS A 645 14.63 -21.39 -20.17
CA HIS A 645 13.55 -21.92 -19.35
C HIS A 645 13.95 -23.24 -18.68
N LEU A 646 14.42 -24.22 -19.46
CA LEU A 646 14.87 -25.51 -18.93
C LEU A 646 16.01 -25.38 -17.90
N ALA A 647 16.90 -24.40 -18.08
CA ALA A 647 18.01 -24.14 -17.16
C ALA A 647 17.55 -23.56 -15.80
N GLN A 648 16.35 -22.97 -15.73
CA GLN A 648 15.77 -22.47 -14.46
C GLN A 648 15.00 -23.52 -13.69
N LEU A 649 14.58 -24.60 -14.35
CA LEU A 649 13.84 -25.69 -13.72
C LEU A 649 14.76 -26.58 -12.89
N PRO A 650 14.29 -27.07 -11.73
CA PRO A 650 15.07 -28.01 -10.93
C PRO A 650 15.31 -29.30 -11.71
N VAL A 651 16.55 -29.79 -11.70
CA VAL A 651 16.93 -31.07 -12.35
C VAL A 651 16.12 -32.25 -11.79
N GLN A 652 15.74 -32.19 -10.51
CA GLN A 652 14.81 -33.13 -9.89
C GLN A 652 13.84 -32.37 -8.99
N ALA A 653 12.55 -32.67 -9.11
CA ALA A 653 11.56 -32.17 -8.18
C ALA A 653 11.90 -32.63 -6.74
N PRO A 654 11.70 -31.77 -5.71
CA PRO A 654 11.84 -32.16 -4.32
C PRO A 654 11.04 -33.43 -4.02
N GLU A 655 11.58 -34.32 -3.19
CA GLU A 655 10.98 -35.63 -2.89
C GLU A 655 9.55 -35.51 -2.34
N ALA A 656 9.29 -34.49 -1.52
CA ALA A 656 7.95 -34.16 -1.03
C ALA A 656 6.96 -33.82 -2.14
N THR A 657 7.40 -33.15 -3.20
CA THR A 657 6.58 -32.80 -4.37
C THR A 657 6.31 -34.02 -5.24
N ARG A 658 7.27 -34.93 -5.37
CA ARG A 658 7.10 -36.20 -6.11
C ARG A 658 6.07 -37.14 -5.48
N GLN A 659 5.93 -37.11 -4.16
CA GLN A 659 5.00 -37.96 -3.42
C GLN A 659 3.58 -37.39 -3.31
N ALA A 660 3.39 -36.10 -3.61
CA ALA A 660 2.09 -35.45 -3.52
C ALA A 660 1.33 -35.55 -4.85
N PHE A 661 0.09 -36.07 -4.80
CA PHE A 661 -0.78 -36.09 -5.98
C PHE A 661 -1.15 -34.66 -6.40
N HIS A 662 -0.80 -34.28 -7.63
CA HIS A 662 -1.13 -32.99 -8.22
C HIS A 662 -1.88 -33.19 -9.54
N ALA A 663 -3.22 -33.06 -9.49
CA ALA A 663 -4.09 -33.34 -10.63
C ALA A 663 -3.70 -32.60 -11.93
N PRO A 664 -3.37 -31.29 -11.91
CA PRO A 664 -2.96 -30.59 -13.14
C PRO A 664 -1.72 -31.18 -13.81
N SER A 665 -0.71 -31.63 -13.04
CA SER A 665 0.49 -32.26 -13.61
C SER A 665 0.18 -33.59 -14.29
N VAL A 666 -0.71 -34.40 -13.69
CA VAL A 666 -1.11 -35.69 -14.26
C VAL A 666 -1.92 -35.49 -15.54
N THR A 667 -2.89 -34.56 -15.53
CA THR A 667 -3.69 -34.27 -16.72
C THR A 667 -2.84 -33.69 -17.84
N ALA A 668 -1.91 -32.78 -17.53
CA ALA A 668 -0.98 -32.24 -18.51
C ALA A 668 -0.11 -33.34 -19.14
N ALA A 669 0.46 -34.23 -18.32
CA ALA A 669 1.25 -35.37 -18.80
C ALA A 669 0.47 -36.26 -19.78
N TRP A 670 -0.77 -36.59 -19.44
CA TRP A 670 -1.64 -37.40 -20.30
C TRP A 670 -1.99 -36.70 -21.62
N LYS A 671 -2.18 -35.36 -21.62
CA LYS A 671 -2.44 -34.58 -22.84
C LYS A 671 -1.20 -34.53 -23.76
N VAL A 672 -0.01 -34.33 -23.19
CA VAL A 672 1.27 -34.37 -23.92
C VAL A 672 1.48 -35.70 -24.65
N GLU A 673 1.05 -36.82 -24.06
CA GLU A 673 1.18 -38.13 -24.70
C GLU A 673 0.25 -38.35 -25.91
N ARG A 674 -0.81 -37.54 -26.06
CA ARG A 674 -1.83 -37.70 -27.11
C ARG A 674 -1.71 -36.69 -28.24
N ASP A 675 -1.28 -35.48 -27.92
CA ASP A 675 -1.20 -34.38 -28.88
C ASP A 675 0.25 -34.19 -29.35
N ALA A 676 0.50 -34.46 -30.64
CA ALA A 676 1.82 -34.27 -31.24
C ALA A 676 2.06 -32.84 -31.78
N ASP A 677 1.01 -32.01 -31.82
CA ASP A 677 1.08 -30.61 -32.26
C ASP A 677 1.02 -29.67 -31.05
N VAL A 678 2.03 -28.80 -30.93
CA VAL A 678 2.19 -27.85 -29.80
C VAL A 678 1.03 -26.86 -29.75
N THR A 679 0.54 -26.40 -30.91
CA THR A 679 -0.56 -25.43 -30.97
C THR A 679 -1.87 -26.08 -30.50
N ALA A 680 -2.16 -27.31 -30.94
CA ALA A 680 -3.30 -28.07 -30.46
C ALA A 680 -3.22 -28.37 -28.95
N LEU A 681 -2.05 -28.77 -28.47
CA LEU A 681 -1.78 -29.05 -27.05
C LEU A 681 -2.03 -27.81 -26.19
N GLU A 682 -1.54 -26.64 -26.59
CA GLU A 682 -1.75 -25.40 -25.84
C GLU A 682 -3.22 -25.02 -25.72
N ASN A 683 -3.99 -25.17 -26.82
CA ASN A 683 -5.43 -24.88 -26.81
C ASN A 683 -6.24 -25.85 -25.96
N CYS A 684 -5.72 -27.06 -25.68
CA CYS A 684 -6.41 -28.07 -24.88
C CYS A 684 -6.07 -27.98 -23.38
N LEU A 685 -4.99 -27.29 -23.00
CA LEU A 685 -4.56 -27.10 -21.62
C LEU A 685 -5.26 -25.90 -20.98
N ASP A 686 -5.76 -26.08 -19.75
CA ASP A 686 -6.12 -24.93 -18.92
C ASP A 686 -4.86 -24.28 -18.31
N ASN A 687 -4.99 -23.07 -17.76
CA ASN A 687 -3.84 -22.36 -17.21
C ASN A 687 -3.13 -23.10 -16.07
N ARG A 688 -3.82 -23.92 -15.27
CA ARG A 688 -3.19 -24.68 -14.18
C ARG A 688 -2.40 -25.87 -14.71
N GLU A 689 -2.94 -26.55 -15.71
CA GLU A 689 -2.27 -27.64 -16.41
C GLU A 689 -1.05 -27.12 -17.17
N LEU A 690 -1.18 -25.98 -17.85
CA LEU A 690 -0.09 -25.34 -18.58
C LEU A 690 1.04 -24.90 -17.64
N LEU A 691 0.73 -24.28 -16.50
CA LEU A 691 1.75 -23.96 -15.48
C LEU A 691 2.41 -25.21 -14.91
N ALA A 692 1.66 -26.30 -14.72
CA ALA A 692 2.19 -27.56 -14.21
C ALA A 692 3.15 -28.21 -15.22
N LEU A 693 2.85 -28.11 -16.52
CA LEU A 693 3.71 -28.54 -17.62
C LEU A 693 5.00 -27.71 -17.66
N LEU A 694 4.88 -26.37 -17.63
CA LEU A 694 6.03 -25.45 -17.64
C LEU A 694 6.94 -25.64 -16.42
N ALA A 695 6.38 -26.03 -15.27
CA ALA A 695 7.17 -26.26 -14.05
C ALA A 695 7.90 -27.62 -14.02
N ASP A 696 7.67 -28.51 -15.00
CA ASP A 696 8.23 -29.86 -15.03
C ASP A 696 9.16 -30.06 -16.23
N ARG A 697 10.46 -30.11 -15.93
CA ARG A 697 11.52 -30.29 -16.92
C ARG A 697 11.32 -31.54 -17.80
N ALA A 698 10.93 -32.66 -17.22
CA ALA A 698 10.79 -33.92 -17.96
C ALA A 698 9.53 -33.92 -18.85
N LEU A 699 8.51 -33.14 -18.50
CA LEU A 699 7.37 -32.90 -19.39
C LEU A 699 7.77 -31.99 -20.55
N MET A 700 8.49 -30.90 -20.29
CA MET A 700 8.98 -29.99 -21.31
C MET A 700 9.86 -30.69 -22.35
N GLU A 701 10.84 -31.49 -21.90
CA GLU A 701 11.72 -32.29 -22.77
C GLU A 701 10.92 -33.31 -23.61
N ARG A 702 9.81 -33.85 -23.11
CA ARG A 702 8.92 -34.73 -23.89
C ARG A 702 8.09 -33.97 -24.92
N THR A 703 7.67 -32.73 -24.62
CA THR A 703 6.84 -31.91 -25.52
C THR A 703 7.62 -31.42 -26.74
N PHE A 704 8.86 -30.98 -26.56
CA PHE A 704 9.65 -30.37 -27.64
C PHE A 704 10.78 -31.28 -28.18
N GLY A 705 11.01 -32.43 -27.56
CA GLY A 705 12.14 -33.32 -27.85
C GLY A 705 13.44 -32.90 -27.12
N GLU A 706 14.48 -33.72 -27.25
CA GLU A 706 15.83 -33.36 -26.76
C GLU A 706 16.37 -32.13 -27.52
N ILE A 707 17.08 -31.26 -26.80
CA ILE A 707 17.63 -30.00 -27.29
C ILE A 707 18.37 -30.23 -28.63
N PRO A 708 18.04 -29.52 -29.73
CA PRO A 708 18.85 -29.59 -30.94
C PRO A 708 20.28 -29.13 -30.61
N GLU A 709 21.24 -30.04 -30.76
CA GLU A 709 22.66 -29.69 -30.68
C GLU A 709 22.95 -28.56 -31.69
N VAL A 710 23.63 -27.52 -31.22
CA VAL A 710 24.14 -26.47 -32.12
C VAL A 710 25.12 -27.15 -33.09
N PRO A 711 24.95 -27.04 -34.41
CA PRO A 711 25.96 -27.50 -35.36
C PRO A 711 27.17 -26.57 -35.24
N GLY A 712 28.14 -26.93 -34.37
CA GLY A 712 29.34 -26.10 -34.17
C GLY A 712 30.31 -26.61 -33.11
N GLU A 713 29.87 -27.25 -32.03
CA GLU A 713 30.77 -27.73 -30.98
C GLU A 713 31.19 -29.19 -31.19
N ARG A 714 31.94 -29.43 -32.28
CA ARG A 714 32.85 -30.58 -32.29
C ARG A 714 34.13 -30.16 -31.60
N ARG A 715 34.41 -30.86 -30.49
CA ARG A 715 35.74 -31.00 -29.85
C ARG A 715 36.88 -30.69 -30.83
N ALA A 716 37.63 -29.64 -30.53
CA ALA A 716 39.04 -29.50 -30.88
C ALA A 716 39.75 -28.80 -29.72
#